data_AF-A0AAV0FMK0-F1
#
_entry.id   AF-A0AAV0FMK0-F1
#
_cell.length_a   1.000
_cell.length_b   1.000
_cell.length_c   1.000
_cell.angle_alpha   90.00
_cell.angle_beta   90.00
_cell.angle_gamma   90.00
#
_symmetry.space_group_name_H-M   'P 1'
#
loop_
_entity.id
_entity.type
_entity.pdbx_description
1 polymer ?
#
loop_
_entity_poly.entity_id
_entity_poly.type
_entity_poly.pdbx_seq_one_letter_code
_entity_poly.pdbx_strand_id
1 'polypeptide(L)'
;MRSGIKRLKQHLAGGYGDVAKCPHTTTELMREMREYLMKKSRSKPINIEDDGDDGDEDDVEVPLTQVDTSTPQPSSGTATKRKNAASQFFNVPPKMPKQSKSIASIIRKTPEEVVDERHMKGPTQTTLEQCTKSKEEKERVFGHISDFFYENGIPFNAANSRSYEIMVESIGQFGPGLKPPSYHELRVPLLEKAKKKTEKLREKHELAWKEYGCTLMSDGWSDRRNRHLINFLVNSPEGTFFLDSVDASAESQDATLLAGLLEKKIEEVGKDKVVQVVTDNGSNYKAAGKLLEHKIPTLYWTPCAAHCLDLMLEDIGKLADFKPHINKARRVTTFIYRHTRILHSMRQKTGGKDLVRPGVTRFATAFLTLQSLYKHREALRNQFSGLDWVRSKLAATEAGMKVREIVFSTRFWSAVEDCIRASQPLLVVLRIVDADEQPAMPELSLAMDCAKEKINEAFENKARVLRSLIGIIETRWEVQMEVKLYGAALFLNPSKYFDLKQTNPTSASRQRSMFNDVLEKMVTDETLQAKISDQATDYDKLRGSFAKQLAIKQQKSKSPLDWWDAFGGLAVELQSFTKRIVGLCCTSSGCERNWSTFEFIHTKKRNRLEHKRLNDLVFIQYNRKIATRFQKRREEGKNFNPLIFEDFQWNNEWVSNEVVHPGDDLLWSQVDEALGASSSLQGRNLPRTSSSRGESVYYRRRGSNSSNSSLRLIDEDMNDEEESFPNDDEDVEDDYGQTPPTSTHDDEDQGNEGRRDDLVLDDF
;
A
#
# COMPACT_ATOMS: atom_id res chain seq x y z
N MET A 1 -43.00 10.46 -11.16
CA MET A 1 -43.35 11.13 -12.44
C MET A 1 -43.63 10.18 -13.64
N ARG A 2 -43.88 8.87 -13.47
CA ARG A 2 -44.17 7.97 -14.63
C ARG A 2 -45.67 7.75 -14.94
N SER A 3 -46.59 8.14 -14.05
CA SER A 3 -48.03 7.91 -14.23
C SER A 3 -48.74 8.91 -15.16
N GLY A 4 -48.27 10.17 -15.22
CA GLY A 4 -48.90 11.22 -16.05
C GLY A 4 -48.76 10.97 -17.56
N ILE A 5 -47.61 10.43 -17.99
CA ILE A 5 -47.33 10.16 -19.41
C ILE A 5 -48.21 9.02 -19.95
N LYS A 6 -48.55 8.02 -19.12
CA LYS A 6 -49.42 6.90 -19.55
C LYS A 6 -50.86 7.37 -19.76
N ARG A 7 -51.39 8.21 -18.86
CA ARG A 7 -52.73 8.79 -19.00
C ARG A 7 -52.85 9.70 -20.22
N LEU A 8 -51.83 10.52 -20.50
CA LEU A 8 -51.82 11.34 -21.71
C LEU A 8 -51.90 10.48 -23.00
N LYS A 9 -51.17 9.36 -23.03
CA LYS A 9 -51.20 8.44 -24.18
C LYS A 9 -52.54 7.73 -24.32
N GLN A 10 -53.18 7.35 -23.22
CA GLN A 10 -54.54 6.78 -23.22
C GLN A 10 -55.60 7.82 -23.65
N HIS A 11 -55.44 9.08 -23.25
CA HIS A 11 -56.28 10.21 -23.64
C HIS A 11 -56.23 10.46 -25.16
N LEU A 12 -55.04 10.36 -25.76
CA LEU A 12 -54.85 10.48 -27.22
C LEU A 12 -55.31 9.22 -27.99
N ALA A 13 -55.16 8.01 -27.42
CA ALA A 13 -55.55 6.75 -28.06
C ALA A 13 -57.08 6.51 -28.08
N GLY A 14 -57.79 6.97 -27.04
CA GLY A 14 -59.23 6.75 -26.82
C GLY A 14 -59.62 5.28 -26.56
N GLY A 15 -60.73 5.06 -25.86
CA GLY A 15 -61.27 3.71 -25.60
C GLY A 15 -60.83 3.05 -24.29
N TYR A 16 -60.30 3.82 -23.32
CA TYR A 16 -59.98 3.37 -21.97
C TYR A 16 -60.98 4.00 -20.99
N GLY A 17 -61.71 3.18 -20.23
CA GLY A 17 -62.90 3.62 -19.49
C GLY A 17 -62.68 4.72 -18.44
N ASP A 18 -61.47 4.82 -17.88
CA ASP A 18 -61.10 5.78 -16.84
C ASP A 18 -60.36 7.04 -17.36
N VAL A 19 -60.26 7.20 -18.69
CA VAL A 19 -59.56 8.32 -19.33
C VAL A 19 -60.42 8.90 -20.45
N ALA A 20 -60.85 10.16 -20.30
CA ALA A 20 -61.58 10.89 -21.33
C ALA A 20 -60.81 10.89 -22.66
N LYS A 21 -61.51 10.89 -23.80
CA LYS A 21 -60.87 10.95 -25.13
C LYS A 21 -60.57 12.40 -25.52
N CYS A 22 -59.41 12.65 -26.12
CA CYS A 22 -59.08 13.97 -26.65
C CYS A 22 -59.94 14.33 -27.88
N PRO A 23 -60.67 15.46 -27.85
CA PRO A 23 -61.54 15.87 -28.96
C PRO A 23 -60.78 16.37 -30.20
N HIS A 24 -59.50 16.75 -30.05
CA HIS A 24 -58.68 17.33 -31.14
C HIS A 24 -57.65 16.35 -31.73
N THR A 25 -57.75 15.05 -31.42
CA THR A 25 -56.78 14.06 -31.93
C THR A 25 -57.13 13.59 -33.33
N THR A 26 -56.15 13.58 -34.24
CA THR A 26 -56.29 13.05 -35.59
C THR A 26 -56.36 11.52 -35.60
N THR A 27 -57.01 10.94 -36.61
CA THR A 27 -57.17 9.49 -36.76
C THR A 27 -55.84 8.74 -36.85
N GLU A 28 -54.84 9.37 -37.48
CA GLU A 28 -53.46 8.87 -37.60
C GLU A 28 -52.79 8.74 -36.23
N LEU A 29 -52.82 9.82 -35.42
CA LEU A 29 -52.19 9.87 -34.10
C LEU A 29 -52.88 8.91 -33.11
N MET A 30 -54.19 8.76 -33.24
CA MET A 30 -54.97 7.82 -32.43
C MET A 30 -54.57 6.37 -32.70
N ARG A 31 -54.33 6.01 -33.96
CA ARG A 31 -53.85 4.68 -34.37
C ARG A 31 -52.44 4.42 -33.83
N GLU A 32 -51.53 5.38 -33.99
CA GLU A 32 -50.15 5.27 -33.50
C GLU A 32 -50.08 5.10 -31.98
N MET A 33 -50.89 5.85 -31.23
CA MET A 33 -50.95 5.74 -29.77
C MET A 33 -51.58 4.42 -29.31
N ARG A 34 -52.56 3.87 -30.03
CA ARG A 34 -53.11 2.52 -29.75
C ARG A 34 -52.07 1.42 -30.00
N GLU A 35 -51.36 1.48 -31.12
CA GLU A 35 -50.29 0.53 -31.44
C GLU A 35 -49.19 0.58 -30.38
N TYR A 36 -48.77 1.77 -29.96
CA TYR A 36 -47.77 1.94 -28.90
C TYR A 36 -48.20 1.30 -27.57
N LEU A 37 -49.47 1.48 -27.17
CA LEU A 37 -50.01 0.90 -25.93
C LEU A 37 -50.14 -0.63 -26.02
N MET A 38 -50.57 -1.16 -27.17
CA MET A 38 -50.67 -2.61 -27.42
C MET A 38 -49.30 -3.29 -27.41
N LYS A 39 -48.27 -2.66 -27.99
CA LYS A 39 -46.90 -3.19 -28.06
C LYS A 39 -46.24 -3.28 -26.68
N LYS A 40 -46.60 -2.41 -25.73
CA LYS A 40 -46.14 -2.46 -24.33
C LYS A 40 -46.93 -3.42 -23.44
N SER A 41 -48.18 -3.74 -23.78
CA SER A 41 -49.01 -4.71 -23.06
C SER A 41 -48.45 -6.14 -23.16
N ARG A 42 -47.86 -6.51 -24.30
CA ARG A 42 -47.33 -7.86 -24.60
C ARG A 42 -45.92 -8.17 -24.04
N SER A 43 -45.40 -7.39 -23.07
CA SER A 43 -44.03 -7.55 -22.53
C SER A 43 -43.98 -7.86 -21.02
N LYS A 44 -44.82 -8.79 -20.56
CA LYS A 44 -44.63 -9.50 -19.29
C LYS A 44 -44.82 -11.02 -19.53
N PRO A 45 -43.81 -11.86 -19.26
CA PRO A 45 -44.05 -13.31 -19.18
C PRO A 45 -44.77 -13.60 -17.85
N ILE A 46 -45.96 -14.20 -17.93
CA ILE A 46 -46.68 -14.83 -16.82
C ILE A 46 -46.46 -16.33 -17.01
N ASN A 47 -45.79 -16.97 -16.05
CA ASN A 47 -45.82 -18.43 -15.90
C ASN A 47 -47.23 -18.81 -15.44
N ILE A 48 -47.93 -19.58 -16.27
CA ILE A 48 -49.15 -20.28 -15.91
C ILE A 48 -48.71 -21.70 -15.57
N GLU A 49 -48.73 -22.05 -14.29
CA GLU A 49 -48.99 -23.42 -13.86
C GLU A 49 -50.50 -23.51 -13.62
N ASP A 50 -51.10 -24.46 -14.31
CA ASP A 50 -52.51 -24.81 -14.36
C ASP A 50 -52.79 -25.83 -13.25
N ASP A 51 -53.86 -25.61 -12.47
CA ASP A 51 -54.73 -26.63 -11.89
C ASP A 51 -55.94 -25.90 -11.26
N GLY A 52 -57.14 -26.23 -11.77
CA GLY A 52 -58.46 -25.61 -11.50
C GLY A 52 -58.97 -25.76 -10.06
N ASP A 53 -60.21 -25.47 -9.71
CA ASP A 53 -61.46 -25.11 -10.40
C ASP A 53 -62.44 -24.63 -9.29
N ASP A 54 -63.52 -23.94 -9.68
CA ASP A 54 -64.74 -23.62 -8.92
C ASP A 54 -64.63 -22.70 -7.68
N GLY A 55 -65.46 -21.68 -7.46
CA GLY A 55 -66.68 -21.25 -8.13
C GLY A 55 -67.33 -20.14 -7.29
N ASP A 56 -67.73 -19.08 -7.97
CA ASP A 56 -68.94 -18.27 -7.80
C ASP A 56 -69.28 -17.41 -6.57
N GLU A 57 -69.82 -16.25 -6.96
CA GLU A 57 -70.90 -15.41 -6.39
C GLU A 57 -70.57 -14.31 -5.36
N ASP A 58 -70.37 -13.12 -5.93
CA ASP A 58 -71.26 -11.95 -5.89
C ASP A 58 -71.70 -11.26 -4.57
N ASP A 59 -71.82 -9.94 -4.75
CA ASP A 59 -72.63 -8.94 -4.05
C ASP A 59 -72.15 -8.25 -2.75
N VAL A 60 -71.42 -7.16 -2.99
CA VAL A 60 -71.86 -5.76 -2.77
C VAL A 60 -72.92 -5.52 -1.67
N GLU A 61 -72.58 -4.76 -0.62
CA GLU A 61 -73.26 -3.47 -0.33
C GLU A 61 -72.55 -2.65 0.76
N VAL A 62 -72.50 -1.34 0.52
CA VAL A 62 -72.07 -0.25 1.41
C VAL A 62 -73.36 0.39 1.94
N PRO A 63 -73.41 0.96 3.17
CA PRO A 63 -73.25 2.42 3.21
C PRO A 63 -72.52 2.98 4.45
N LEU A 64 -71.98 4.17 4.21
CA LEU A 64 -71.29 5.10 5.12
C LEU A 64 -72.18 5.66 6.23
N THR A 65 -71.60 6.01 7.39
CA THR A 65 -71.41 7.38 7.96
C THR A 65 -70.89 7.26 9.41
N GLN A 66 -69.74 7.87 9.75
CA GLN A 66 -69.59 9.12 10.55
C GLN A 66 -70.39 9.13 11.87
N VAL A 67 -69.91 9.51 13.06
CA VAL A 67 -68.71 10.18 13.59
C VAL A 67 -68.82 10.08 15.16
N ASP A 68 -67.71 10.35 15.86
CA ASP A 68 -67.59 10.81 17.26
C ASP A 68 -67.27 9.87 18.45
N THR A 69 -66.01 10.08 18.90
CA THR A 69 -65.47 10.31 20.26
C THR A 69 -65.59 9.31 21.42
N SER A 70 -64.38 8.97 21.91
CA SER A 70 -63.94 8.86 23.31
C SER A 70 -64.14 7.56 24.13
N THR A 71 -63.04 6.77 24.18
CA THR A 71 -62.32 6.17 25.36
C THR A 71 -63.07 5.44 26.50
N PRO A 72 -62.43 4.57 27.33
CA PRO A 72 -61.17 3.80 27.22
C PRO A 72 -61.33 2.28 27.57
N GLN A 73 -60.24 1.50 27.43
CA GLN A 73 -60.07 0.07 27.84
C GLN A 73 -60.54 -0.25 29.27
N PRO A 74 -60.90 -1.52 29.62
CA PRO A 74 -59.95 -2.57 30.06
C PRO A 74 -60.29 -4.00 29.53
N SER A 75 -59.31 -4.83 29.15
CA SER A 75 -58.51 -5.77 29.97
C SER A 75 -59.22 -7.05 30.47
N SER A 76 -58.57 -8.19 30.12
CA SER A 76 -58.34 -9.41 30.91
C SER A 76 -59.36 -10.56 30.89
N GLY A 77 -58.83 -11.76 30.58
CA GLY A 77 -59.14 -13.02 31.27
C GLY A 77 -59.29 -14.23 30.33
N THR A 78 -58.26 -15.07 30.13
CA THR A 78 -57.96 -16.36 30.82
C THR A 78 -59.09 -17.41 30.69
N ALA A 79 -58.89 -18.70 30.42
CA ALA A 79 -57.76 -19.60 30.61
C ALA A 79 -57.92 -20.89 29.77
N THR A 80 -56.79 -21.55 29.50
CA THR A 80 -56.65 -22.82 28.78
C THR A 80 -56.31 -23.98 29.73
N LYS A 81 -56.82 -25.18 29.44
CA LYS A 81 -56.29 -26.52 29.83
C LYS A 81 -56.95 -27.52 28.85
N ARG A 82 -56.29 -28.49 28.18
CA ARG A 82 -55.33 -29.52 28.61
C ARG A 82 -54.56 -30.10 27.40
N LYS A 83 -53.42 -30.73 27.69
CA LYS A 83 -52.41 -31.33 26.80
C LYS A 83 -52.64 -32.82 26.47
N ASN A 84 -51.89 -33.30 25.45
CA ASN A 84 -51.16 -34.58 25.27
C ASN A 84 -51.55 -35.30 23.95
N ALA A 85 -50.69 -35.92 23.13
CA ALA A 85 -49.24 -36.17 23.08
C ALA A 85 -48.84 -36.77 21.70
N ALA A 86 -47.53 -37.00 21.49
CA ALA A 86 -46.82 -37.78 20.45
C ALA A 86 -46.46 -37.02 19.15
N SER A 87 -45.26 -36.45 18.96
CA SER A 87 -43.90 -37.02 18.77
C SER A 87 -43.57 -37.42 17.31
N GLN A 88 -42.84 -36.57 16.60
CA GLN A 88 -41.71 -36.94 15.71
C GLN A 88 -40.94 -35.67 15.29
N PHE A 89 -39.72 -35.50 15.81
CA PHE A 89 -38.83 -34.36 15.57
C PHE A 89 -37.84 -34.66 14.44
N PHE A 90 -37.97 -33.95 13.32
CA PHE A 90 -36.83 -33.56 12.49
C PHE A 90 -36.34 -32.20 13.02
N ASN A 91 -35.07 -32.11 13.41
CA ASN A 91 -34.45 -30.85 13.83
C ASN A 91 -34.19 -29.97 12.60
N VAL A 92 -35.07 -29.01 12.36
CA VAL A 92 -34.81 -27.83 11.52
C VAL A 92 -34.11 -26.78 12.40
N PRO A 93 -33.01 -26.14 11.94
CA PRO A 93 -32.37 -25.06 12.70
C PRO A 93 -33.36 -23.91 12.96
N PRO A 94 -33.30 -23.22 14.11
CA PRO A 94 -34.23 -22.13 14.39
C PRO A 94 -34.02 -21.00 13.38
N LYS A 95 -35.07 -20.69 12.60
CA LYS A 95 -35.13 -19.48 11.78
C LYS A 95 -34.97 -18.28 12.69
N MET A 96 -33.88 -17.54 12.52
CA MET A 96 -33.72 -16.20 13.09
C MET A 96 -34.94 -15.33 12.68
N PRO A 97 -35.44 -14.45 13.57
CA PRO A 97 -36.57 -13.61 13.27
C PRO A 97 -36.25 -12.75 12.04
N LYS A 98 -37.07 -12.89 10.98
CA LYS A 98 -37.01 -12.02 9.81
C LYS A 98 -37.30 -10.60 10.28
N GLN A 99 -36.27 -9.77 10.39
CA GLN A 99 -36.43 -8.33 10.47
C GLN A 99 -37.16 -7.88 9.20
N SER A 100 -38.37 -7.34 9.35
CA SER A 100 -39.09 -6.70 8.26
C SER A 100 -38.31 -5.47 7.81
N LYS A 101 -37.54 -5.59 6.73
CA LYS A 101 -36.89 -4.46 6.08
C LYS A 101 -37.98 -3.50 5.58
N SER A 102 -37.92 -2.23 5.97
CA SER A 102 -38.79 -1.17 5.45
C SER A 102 -38.67 -1.09 3.91
N ILE A 103 -39.76 -0.78 3.20
CA ILE A 103 -39.74 -0.55 1.74
C ILE A 103 -38.67 0.49 1.35
N ALA A 104 -38.41 1.49 2.21
CA ALA A 104 -37.36 2.48 2.00
C ALA A 104 -35.94 1.86 2.05
N SER A 105 -35.71 0.85 2.89
CA SER A 105 -34.42 0.13 2.96
C SER A 105 -34.19 -0.86 1.81
N ILE A 106 -35.21 -1.12 0.99
CA ILE A 106 -35.12 -1.94 -0.22
C ILE A 106 -34.84 -1.06 -1.46
N ILE A 107 -35.17 0.24 -1.40
CA ILE A 107 -35.04 1.19 -2.51
C ILE A 107 -33.78 2.08 -2.38
N ARG A 108 -33.29 2.31 -1.16
CA ARG A 108 -32.12 3.17 -0.90
C ARG A 108 -30.82 2.38 -1.05
N LYS A 109 -29.91 2.91 -1.87
CA LYS A 109 -28.53 2.39 -1.99
C LYS A 109 -27.81 2.49 -0.65
N THR A 110 -26.98 1.51 -0.35
CA THR A 110 -26.12 1.53 0.83
C THR A 110 -25.06 2.64 0.71
N PRO A 111 -24.52 3.16 1.83
CA PRO A 111 -23.41 4.11 1.79
C PRO A 111 -22.22 3.60 0.98
N GLU A 112 -21.91 2.30 1.08
CA GLU A 112 -20.90 1.64 0.27
C GLU A 112 -21.22 1.74 -1.24
N GLU A 113 -22.44 1.38 -1.66
CA GLU A 113 -22.84 1.47 -3.08
C GLU A 113 -22.80 2.90 -3.63
N VAL A 114 -23.19 3.90 -2.82
CA VAL A 114 -23.15 5.30 -3.25
C VAL A 114 -21.71 5.80 -3.43
N VAL A 115 -20.81 5.41 -2.54
CA VAL A 115 -19.38 5.73 -2.67
C VAL A 115 -18.81 5.05 -3.92
N ASP A 116 -19.14 3.78 -4.14
CA ASP A 116 -18.65 3.02 -5.30
C ASP A 116 -19.08 3.67 -6.63
N GLU A 117 -20.32 4.16 -6.70
CA GLU A 117 -20.81 4.90 -7.86
C GLU A 117 -20.09 6.23 -8.10
N ARG A 118 -19.61 6.91 -7.04
CA ARG A 118 -18.80 8.13 -7.19
C ARG A 118 -17.43 7.85 -7.80
N HIS A 119 -16.87 6.66 -7.53
CA HIS A 119 -15.59 6.22 -8.09
C HIS A 119 -15.72 5.62 -9.50
N MET A 120 -16.92 5.26 -9.94
CA MET A 120 -17.14 4.80 -11.32
C MET A 120 -17.15 5.95 -12.33
N LYS A 121 -16.54 5.74 -13.50
CA LYS A 121 -16.57 6.70 -14.63
C LYS A 121 -17.98 6.80 -15.21
N GLY A 122 -18.81 7.68 -14.66
CA GLY A 122 -20.15 8.00 -15.14
C GLY A 122 -20.72 9.27 -14.47
N PRO A 123 -21.78 9.88 -15.02
CA PRO A 123 -22.41 11.04 -14.40
C PRO A 123 -23.05 10.62 -13.07
N THR A 124 -22.49 11.11 -11.95
CA THR A 124 -23.11 10.97 -10.64
C THR A 124 -24.35 11.86 -10.59
N GLN A 125 -25.53 11.27 -10.34
CA GLN A 125 -26.75 12.04 -10.20
C GLN A 125 -26.72 12.83 -8.88
N THR A 126 -26.66 14.16 -8.96
CA THR A 126 -26.83 15.03 -7.80
C THR A 126 -28.23 14.87 -7.22
N THR A 127 -28.32 14.73 -5.89
CA THR A 127 -29.61 14.60 -5.22
C THR A 127 -30.33 15.95 -5.19
N LEU A 128 -31.67 15.94 -5.18
CA LEU A 128 -32.48 17.15 -5.00
C LEU A 128 -32.10 17.92 -3.72
N GLU A 129 -31.65 17.21 -2.69
CA GLU A 129 -31.15 17.76 -1.42
C GLU A 129 -29.81 18.49 -1.61
N GLN A 130 -28.87 17.94 -2.39
CA GLN A 130 -27.62 18.64 -2.72
C GLN A 130 -27.85 19.91 -3.54
N CYS A 131 -28.86 19.93 -4.40
CA CYS A 131 -29.22 21.11 -5.20
C CYS A 131 -30.00 22.19 -4.41
N THR A 132 -30.46 21.89 -3.19
CA THR A 132 -31.27 22.80 -2.36
C THR A 132 -30.53 23.35 -1.15
N LYS A 133 -29.31 22.87 -0.86
CA LYS A 133 -28.45 23.34 0.24
C LYS A 133 -27.60 24.54 -0.17
N SER A 134 -27.50 25.53 0.71
CA SER A 134 -26.72 26.74 0.42
C SER A 134 -25.22 26.47 0.46
N LYS A 135 -24.44 27.33 -0.20
CA LYS A 135 -22.97 27.28 -0.15
C LYS A 135 -22.47 27.42 1.30
N GLU A 136 -23.11 28.27 2.10
CA GLU A 136 -22.80 28.50 3.51
C GLU A 136 -23.03 27.24 4.38
N GLU A 137 -24.09 26.46 4.11
CA GLU A 137 -24.32 25.19 4.82
C GLU A 137 -23.21 24.17 4.52
N LYS A 138 -22.76 24.11 3.26
CA LYS A 138 -21.65 23.24 2.84
C LYS A 138 -20.34 23.68 3.49
N GLU A 139 -20.04 24.99 3.48
CA GLU A 139 -18.84 25.56 4.11
C GLU A 139 -18.80 25.29 5.61
N ARG A 140 -19.94 25.37 6.32
CA ARG A 140 -20.01 25.05 7.75
C ARG A 140 -19.73 23.56 8.03
N VAL A 141 -20.27 22.65 7.23
CA VAL A 141 -19.99 21.21 7.38
C VAL A 141 -18.51 20.93 7.13
N PHE A 142 -17.93 21.55 6.09
CA PHE A 142 -16.50 21.42 5.79
C PHE A 142 -15.64 22.02 6.91
N GLY A 143 -16.02 23.16 7.48
CA GLY A 143 -15.37 23.76 8.64
C GLY A 143 -15.28 22.78 9.82
N HIS A 144 -16.40 22.16 10.22
CA HIS A 144 -16.39 21.20 11.32
C HIS A 144 -15.59 19.92 11.03
N ILE A 145 -15.59 19.45 9.77
CA ILE A 145 -14.75 18.33 9.34
C ILE A 145 -13.27 18.72 9.47
N SER A 146 -12.90 19.92 9.01
CA SER A 146 -11.54 20.44 9.09
C SER A 146 -11.09 20.61 10.53
N ASP A 147 -11.92 21.19 11.39
CA ASP A 147 -11.64 21.34 12.83
C ASP A 147 -11.34 19.99 13.48
N PHE A 148 -12.13 18.94 13.16
CA PHE A 148 -11.87 17.60 13.67
C PHE A 148 -10.49 17.06 13.24
N PHE A 149 -10.07 17.29 12.01
CA PHE A 149 -8.73 16.89 11.54
C PHE A 149 -7.62 17.68 12.24
N TYR A 150 -7.76 19.01 12.30
CA TYR A 150 -6.74 19.91 12.85
C TYR A 150 -6.55 19.72 14.35
N GLU A 151 -7.64 19.70 15.12
CA GLU A 151 -7.60 19.58 16.58
C GLU A 151 -7.05 18.22 17.04
N ASN A 152 -7.32 17.16 16.29
CA ASN A 152 -6.89 15.80 16.63
C ASN A 152 -5.57 15.38 15.98
N GLY A 153 -4.97 16.23 15.12
CA GLY A 153 -3.76 15.91 14.38
C GLY A 153 -3.91 14.69 13.49
N ILE A 154 -5.06 14.56 12.81
CA ILE A 154 -5.33 13.47 11.88
C ILE A 154 -4.63 13.80 10.56
N PRO A 155 -3.78 12.92 10.01
CA PRO A 155 -3.14 13.16 8.71
C PRO A 155 -4.20 13.39 7.63
N PHE A 156 -4.01 14.36 6.74
CA PHE A 156 -5.00 14.67 5.69
C PHE A 156 -5.27 13.49 4.76
N ASN A 157 -4.29 12.61 4.58
CA ASN A 157 -4.46 11.38 3.81
C ASN A 157 -5.58 10.45 4.36
N ALA A 158 -6.02 10.61 5.61
CA ALA A 158 -7.19 9.88 6.12
C ALA A 158 -8.48 10.23 5.35
N ALA A 159 -8.58 11.44 4.79
CA ALA A 159 -9.71 11.87 3.96
C ALA A 159 -9.78 11.12 2.62
N ASN A 160 -8.64 10.64 2.11
CA ASN A 160 -8.57 9.83 0.89
C ASN A 160 -8.97 8.36 1.12
N SER A 161 -9.30 7.98 2.37
CA SER A 161 -9.68 6.62 2.69
C SER A 161 -11.14 6.35 2.33
N ARG A 162 -11.41 5.22 1.70
CA ARG A 162 -12.79 4.77 1.41
C ARG A 162 -13.65 4.68 2.67
N SER A 163 -13.04 4.35 3.82
CA SER A 163 -13.73 4.35 5.11
C SER A 163 -14.21 5.73 5.55
N TYR A 164 -13.48 6.80 5.22
CA TYR A 164 -13.86 8.17 5.53
C TYR A 164 -15.06 8.59 4.68
N GLU A 165 -15.02 8.33 3.37
CA GLU A 165 -16.14 8.62 2.47
C GLU A 165 -17.42 7.86 2.86
N ILE A 166 -17.30 6.57 3.17
CA ILE A 166 -18.42 5.75 3.65
C ILE A 166 -18.95 6.28 4.98
N MET A 167 -18.09 6.74 5.88
CA MET A 167 -18.52 7.31 7.16
C MET A 167 -19.33 8.59 6.95
N VAL A 168 -18.83 9.53 6.14
CA VAL A 168 -19.53 10.79 5.84
C VAL A 168 -20.88 10.51 5.17
N GLU A 169 -20.89 9.60 4.19
CA GLU A 169 -22.13 9.18 3.54
C GLU A 169 -23.09 8.50 4.52
N SER A 170 -22.61 7.63 5.40
CA SER A 170 -23.44 6.94 6.40
C SER A 170 -24.08 7.92 7.38
N ILE A 171 -23.33 8.92 7.84
CA ILE A 171 -23.84 9.98 8.72
C ILE A 171 -24.92 10.80 7.99
N GLY A 172 -24.64 11.19 6.75
CA GLY A 172 -25.60 11.91 5.91
C GLY A 172 -26.88 11.10 5.67
N GLN A 173 -26.74 9.80 5.42
CA GLN A 173 -27.89 8.92 5.17
C GLN A 173 -28.73 8.65 6.42
N PHE A 174 -28.10 8.56 7.60
CA PHE A 174 -28.81 8.38 8.87
C PHE A 174 -29.71 9.58 9.19
N GLY A 175 -29.22 10.79 8.94
CA GLY A 175 -29.96 12.04 9.17
C GLY A 175 -29.85 12.57 10.61
N PRO A 176 -30.65 13.59 10.96
CA PRO A 176 -30.57 14.25 12.26
C PRO A 176 -30.94 13.31 13.42
N GLY A 177 -30.23 13.45 14.55
CA GLY A 177 -30.47 12.67 15.77
C GLY A 177 -29.48 11.55 16.04
N LEU A 178 -28.49 11.32 15.16
CA LEU A 178 -27.39 10.40 15.42
C LEU A 178 -26.57 10.90 16.63
N LYS A 179 -26.43 10.05 17.64
CA LYS A 179 -25.42 10.24 18.70
C LYS A 179 -24.14 9.52 18.27
N PRO A 180 -22.99 10.21 18.20
CA PRO A 180 -21.73 9.55 17.84
C PRO A 180 -21.37 8.49 18.90
N PRO A 181 -20.68 7.40 18.51
CA PRO A 181 -20.23 6.39 19.45
C PRO A 181 -19.34 6.97 20.55
N SER A 182 -19.52 6.50 21.78
CA SER A 182 -18.66 6.87 22.91
C SER A 182 -17.26 6.26 22.79
N TYR A 183 -16.32 6.79 23.57
CA TYR A 183 -14.96 6.25 23.70
C TYR A 183 -14.94 4.75 24.05
N HIS A 184 -15.84 4.32 24.95
CA HIS A 184 -15.93 2.92 25.36
C HIS A 184 -16.50 2.03 24.26
N GLU A 185 -17.52 2.50 23.54
CA GLU A 185 -18.11 1.76 22.42
C GLU A 185 -17.10 1.55 21.28
N LEU A 186 -16.31 2.58 20.95
CA LEU A 186 -15.27 2.49 19.92
C LEU A 186 -14.17 1.48 20.28
N ARG A 187 -13.71 1.47 21.53
CA ARG A 187 -12.52 0.70 21.94
C ARG A 187 -12.79 -0.76 22.34
N VAL A 188 -14.06 -1.15 22.52
CA VAL A 188 -14.46 -2.53 22.89
C VAL A 188 -15.49 -3.10 21.90
N PRO A 189 -16.82 -2.83 21.99
CA PRO A 189 -17.81 -3.57 21.20
C PRO A 189 -17.72 -3.28 19.70
N LEU A 190 -17.41 -2.04 19.28
CA LEU A 190 -17.25 -1.72 17.87
C LEU A 190 -15.94 -2.26 17.31
N LEU A 191 -14.88 -2.30 18.12
CA LEU A 191 -13.61 -2.93 17.74
C LEU A 191 -13.79 -4.43 17.50
N GLU A 192 -14.48 -5.14 18.39
CA GLU A 192 -14.78 -6.57 18.23
C GLU A 192 -15.66 -6.83 17.00
N LYS A 193 -16.69 -6.00 16.76
CA LYS A 193 -17.49 -6.08 15.53
C LYS A 193 -16.65 -5.82 14.28
N ALA A 194 -15.75 -4.85 14.33
CA ALA A 194 -14.86 -4.53 13.22
C ALA A 194 -13.89 -5.68 12.93
N LYS A 195 -13.33 -6.33 13.96
CA LYS A 195 -12.51 -7.53 13.84
C LYS A 195 -13.27 -8.66 13.15
N LYS A 196 -14.48 -8.99 13.64
CA LYS A 196 -15.34 -10.02 13.04
C LYS A 196 -15.70 -9.71 11.58
N LYS A 197 -15.93 -8.43 11.23
CA LYS A 197 -16.16 -8.02 9.83
C LYS A 197 -14.91 -8.23 8.98
N THR A 198 -13.72 -7.94 9.53
CA THR A 198 -12.44 -8.16 8.85
C THR A 198 -12.13 -9.66 8.71
N GLU A 199 -12.47 -10.49 9.68
CA GLU A 199 -12.31 -11.96 9.60
C GLU A 199 -13.07 -12.55 8.41
N LYS A 200 -14.23 -12.00 8.03
CA LYS A 200 -14.96 -12.45 6.83
C LYS A 200 -14.19 -12.24 5.53
N LEU A 201 -13.24 -11.29 5.48
CA LEU A 201 -12.37 -11.13 4.32
C LEU A 201 -11.49 -12.36 4.08
N ARG A 202 -11.19 -13.13 5.16
CA ARG A 202 -10.39 -14.34 5.12
C ARG A 202 -11.03 -15.44 4.27
N GLU A 203 -12.36 -15.54 4.22
CA GLU A 203 -13.09 -16.57 3.46
C GLU A 203 -12.67 -16.58 1.98
N LYS A 204 -12.52 -15.38 1.39
CA LYS A 204 -12.06 -15.25 0.00
C LYS A 204 -10.63 -15.74 -0.19
N HIS A 205 -9.75 -15.41 0.75
CA HIS A 205 -8.37 -15.87 0.74
C HIS A 205 -8.27 -17.40 0.92
N GLU A 206 -9.08 -18.00 1.80
CA GLU A 206 -9.08 -19.45 2.02
C GLU A 206 -9.49 -20.26 0.79
N LEU A 207 -10.43 -19.73 -0.02
CA LEU A 207 -10.76 -20.29 -1.32
C LEU A 207 -9.56 -20.23 -2.27
N ALA A 208 -8.86 -19.09 -2.32
CA ALA A 208 -7.66 -18.93 -3.14
C ALA A 208 -6.53 -19.86 -2.67
N TRP A 209 -6.32 -20.02 -1.36
CA TRP A 209 -5.29 -20.92 -0.81
C TRP A 209 -5.56 -22.37 -1.18
N LYS A 210 -6.82 -22.77 -1.30
CA LYS A 210 -7.20 -24.11 -1.74
C LYS A 210 -6.91 -24.32 -3.24
N GLU A 211 -7.19 -23.33 -4.07
CA GLU A 211 -7.00 -23.43 -5.53
C GLU A 211 -5.54 -23.27 -5.95
N TYR A 212 -4.86 -22.25 -5.43
CA TYR A 212 -3.54 -21.81 -5.85
C TYR A 212 -2.44 -22.17 -4.86
N GLY A 213 -2.75 -22.82 -3.75
CA GLY A 213 -1.81 -22.90 -2.63
C GLY A 213 -1.50 -21.50 -2.05
N CYS A 214 -0.59 -21.47 -1.09
CA CYS A 214 -0.17 -20.21 -0.47
C CYS A 214 1.25 -20.27 0.09
N THR A 215 1.81 -19.08 0.31
CA THR A 215 3.06 -18.85 1.01
C THR A 215 2.77 -18.35 2.42
N LEU A 216 3.22 -19.07 3.44
CA LEU A 216 3.24 -18.55 4.80
C LEU A 216 4.50 -17.69 4.96
N MET A 217 4.35 -16.46 5.44
CA MET A 217 5.44 -15.53 5.67
C MET A 217 5.53 -15.23 7.16
N SER A 218 6.75 -15.14 7.66
CA SER A 218 6.99 -14.73 9.05
C SER A 218 8.26 -13.91 9.16
N ASP A 219 8.22 -12.94 10.07
CA ASP A 219 9.34 -12.07 10.39
C ASP A 219 9.32 -11.75 11.88
N GLY A 220 10.50 -11.44 12.42
CA GLY A 220 10.70 -11.09 13.82
C GLY A 220 11.01 -9.61 13.96
N TRP A 221 10.40 -8.94 14.93
CA TRP A 221 10.73 -7.56 15.26
C TRP A 221 10.97 -7.37 16.75
N SER A 222 12.08 -6.72 17.06
CA SER A 222 12.49 -6.37 18.41
C SER A 222 12.28 -4.88 18.64
N ASP A 223 11.52 -4.52 19.67
CA ASP A 223 11.37 -3.11 20.05
C ASP A 223 12.52 -2.63 20.94
N ARG A 224 12.69 -1.30 21.07
CA ARG A 224 13.71 -0.68 21.94
C ARG A 224 13.52 -0.96 23.44
N ARG A 225 12.50 -1.72 23.82
CA ARG A 225 12.17 -2.16 25.19
C ARG A 225 12.34 -3.68 25.33
N ASN A 226 13.03 -4.33 24.40
CA ASN A 226 13.29 -5.77 24.33
C ASN A 226 12.03 -6.62 24.25
N ARG A 227 10.95 -6.12 23.63
CA ARG A 227 9.84 -6.97 23.21
C ARG A 227 10.15 -7.59 21.87
N HIS A 228 10.05 -8.90 21.77
CA HIS A 228 10.23 -9.65 20.54
C HIS A 228 8.85 -10.10 20.04
N LEU A 229 8.40 -9.55 18.92
CA LEU A 229 7.15 -9.92 18.26
C LEU A 229 7.45 -10.71 16.99
N ILE A 230 6.68 -11.74 16.72
CA ILE A 230 6.75 -12.52 15.48
C ILE A 230 5.40 -12.41 14.78
N ASN A 231 5.39 -11.97 13.53
CA ASN A 231 4.15 -11.89 12.76
C ASN A 231 4.00 -13.09 11.81
N PHE A 232 2.74 -13.37 11.46
CA PHE A 232 2.38 -14.43 10.51
C PHE A 232 1.42 -13.87 9.47
N LEU A 233 1.83 -13.93 8.21
CA LEU A 233 1.07 -13.48 7.06
C LEU A 233 0.96 -14.61 6.04
N VAL A 234 -0.10 -14.65 5.26
CA VAL A 234 -0.27 -15.62 4.17
C VAL A 234 -0.44 -14.87 2.86
N ASN A 235 0.35 -15.23 1.85
CA ASN A 235 0.26 -14.67 0.50
C ASN A 235 -0.26 -15.71 -0.50
N SER A 236 -1.06 -15.23 -1.44
CA SER A 236 -1.61 -15.97 -2.58
C SER A 236 -1.93 -14.99 -3.72
N PRO A 237 -2.37 -15.44 -4.91
CA PRO A 237 -2.81 -14.54 -5.98
C PRO A 237 -3.94 -13.57 -5.57
N GLU A 238 -4.75 -13.90 -4.57
CA GLU A 238 -5.78 -12.98 -4.03
C GLU A 238 -5.18 -11.83 -3.21
N GLY A 239 -3.92 -11.96 -2.79
CA GLY A 239 -3.17 -10.98 -2.02
C GLY A 239 -2.67 -11.53 -0.68
N THR A 240 -2.08 -10.62 0.10
CA THR A 240 -1.53 -10.90 1.43
C THR A 240 -2.58 -10.72 2.51
N PHE A 241 -2.67 -11.66 3.45
CA PHE A 241 -3.55 -11.59 4.60
C PHE A 241 -2.74 -11.78 5.89
N PHE A 242 -2.87 -10.85 6.84
CA PHE A 242 -2.26 -10.97 8.16
C PHE A 242 -3.12 -11.85 9.06
N LEU A 243 -2.52 -12.92 9.59
CA LEU A 243 -3.19 -13.86 10.48
C LEU A 243 -3.20 -13.30 11.91
N ASP A 244 -2.03 -13.16 12.50
CA ASP A 244 -1.80 -12.67 13.86
C ASP A 244 -0.31 -12.39 14.11
N SER A 245 -0.01 -11.91 15.32
CA SER A 245 1.35 -11.85 15.83
C SER A 245 1.43 -12.46 17.23
N VAL A 246 2.61 -13.00 17.55
CA VAL A 246 2.93 -13.65 18.81
C VAL A 246 4.01 -12.84 19.52
N ASP A 247 3.83 -12.63 20.82
CA ASP A 247 4.86 -12.06 21.68
C ASP A 247 5.77 -13.19 22.19
N ALA A 248 7.01 -13.20 21.71
CA ALA A 248 8.06 -14.16 22.02
C ALA A 248 9.11 -13.58 23.00
N SER A 249 8.80 -12.49 23.70
CA SER A 249 9.77 -11.80 24.59
C SER A 249 10.23 -12.65 25.78
N ALA A 250 9.44 -13.64 26.19
CA ALA A 250 9.71 -14.48 27.35
C ALA A 250 10.50 -15.76 27.01
N GLU A 251 10.73 -16.03 25.73
CA GLU A 251 11.27 -17.30 25.26
C GLU A 251 12.64 -17.05 24.62
N SER A 252 13.62 -17.92 24.89
CA SER A 252 14.85 -17.91 24.10
C SER A 252 14.48 -18.24 22.65
N GLN A 253 14.90 -17.41 21.70
CA GLN A 253 14.69 -17.61 20.27
C GLN A 253 15.41 -18.88 19.77
N ASP A 254 14.89 -20.04 20.15
CA ASP A 254 15.38 -21.33 19.69
C ASP A 254 14.67 -21.68 18.39
N ALA A 255 15.41 -22.26 17.45
CA ALA A 255 14.89 -22.73 16.17
C ALA A 255 13.70 -23.68 16.35
N THR A 256 13.69 -24.46 17.44
CA THR A 256 12.60 -25.38 17.79
C THR A 256 11.30 -24.65 18.06
N LEU A 257 11.35 -23.53 18.79
CA LEU A 257 10.18 -22.72 19.11
C LEU A 257 9.61 -22.09 17.84
N LEU A 258 10.46 -21.46 17.03
CA LEU A 258 10.07 -20.86 15.76
C LEU A 258 9.42 -21.89 14.82
N ALA A 259 10.03 -23.08 14.73
CA ALA A 259 9.46 -24.19 13.96
C ALA A 259 8.09 -24.62 14.51
N GLY A 260 7.92 -24.70 15.83
CA GLY A 260 6.63 -25.03 16.45
C GLY A 260 5.54 -23.98 16.19
N LEU A 261 5.87 -22.69 16.25
CA LEU A 261 4.94 -21.61 15.93
C LEU A 261 4.53 -21.64 14.45
N LEU A 262 5.48 -21.80 13.54
CA LEU A 262 5.23 -21.92 12.10
C LEU A 262 4.41 -23.18 11.79
N GLU A 263 4.75 -24.33 12.39
CA GLU A 263 4.02 -25.59 12.21
C GLU A 263 2.55 -25.45 12.63
N LYS A 264 2.29 -24.83 13.78
CA LYS A 264 0.92 -24.52 14.23
C LYS A 264 0.18 -23.66 13.21
N LYS A 265 0.84 -22.65 12.63
CA LYS A 265 0.22 -21.78 11.61
C LYS A 265 -0.04 -22.51 10.29
N ILE A 266 0.85 -23.42 9.90
CA ILE A 266 0.64 -24.30 8.75
C ILE A 266 -0.57 -25.20 9.00
N GLU A 267 -0.75 -25.73 10.21
CA GLU A 267 -1.91 -26.55 10.59
C GLU A 267 -3.22 -25.74 10.57
N GLU A 268 -3.20 -24.51 11.09
CA GLU A 268 -4.36 -23.60 11.08
C GLU A 268 -4.80 -23.22 9.65
N VAL A 269 -3.87 -23.10 8.71
CA VAL A 269 -4.16 -22.81 7.29
C VAL A 269 -4.56 -24.08 6.53
N GLY A 270 -3.86 -25.18 6.81
CA GLY A 270 -3.97 -26.48 6.14
C GLY A 270 -2.63 -26.88 5.49
N LYS A 271 -2.05 -28.02 5.91
CA LYS A 271 -0.78 -28.54 5.40
C LYS A 271 -0.78 -28.74 3.88
N ASP A 272 -1.94 -29.11 3.32
CA ASP A 272 -2.14 -29.31 1.89
C ASP A 272 -2.20 -28.00 1.08
N LYS A 273 -2.42 -26.86 1.73
CA LYS A 273 -2.54 -25.54 1.08
C LYS A 273 -1.25 -24.75 1.13
N VAL A 274 -0.44 -24.92 2.18
CA VAL A 274 0.85 -24.22 2.30
C VAL A 274 1.89 -24.93 1.45
N VAL A 275 2.37 -24.25 0.41
CA VAL A 275 3.41 -24.78 -0.49
C VAL A 275 4.80 -24.45 0.03
N GLN A 276 4.95 -23.24 0.58
CA GLN A 276 6.23 -22.79 1.11
C GLN A 276 6.08 -21.86 2.32
N VAL A 277 7.14 -21.78 3.10
CA VAL A 277 7.34 -20.81 4.18
C VAL A 277 8.49 -19.87 3.80
N VAL A 278 8.24 -18.56 3.83
CA VAL A 278 9.25 -17.52 3.62
C VAL A 278 9.55 -16.81 4.93
N THR A 279 10.82 -16.78 5.33
CA THR A 279 11.28 -16.06 6.53
C THR A 279 12.51 -15.22 6.23
N ASP A 280 12.96 -14.41 7.18
CA ASP A 280 14.30 -13.82 7.11
C ASP A 280 15.40 -14.90 7.01
N ASN A 281 16.63 -14.47 6.77
CA ASN A 281 17.80 -15.34 6.67
C ASN A 281 18.57 -15.44 8.00
N GLY A 282 17.93 -15.08 9.12
CA GLY A 282 18.49 -15.24 10.45
C GLY A 282 18.80 -16.72 10.72
N SER A 283 19.89 -16.98 11.46
CA SER A 283 20.35 -18.34 11.74
C SER A 283 19.26 -19.21 12.39
N ASN A 284 18.48 -18.63 13.31
CA ASN A 284 17.36 -19.30 13.98
C ASN A 284 16.22 -19.65 13.02
N TYR A 285 15.87 -18.74 12.11
CA TYR A 285 14.85 -18.96 11.09
C TYR A 285 15.28 -19.99 10.05
N LYS A 286 16.55 -19.97 9.64
CA LYS A 286 17.13 -20.99 8.77
C LYS A 286 17.09 -22.38 9.38
N ALA A 287 17.47 -22.50 10.66
CA ALA A 287 17.39 -23.77 11.38
C ALA A 287 15.93 -24.22 11.54
N ALA A 288 15.01 -23.31 11.89
CA ALA A 288 13.58 -23.61 11.99
C ALA A 288 12.99 -24.08 10.65
N GLY A 289 13.35 -23.40 9.56
CA GLY A 289 12.95 -23.76 8.20
C GLY A 289 13.38 -25.17 7.81
N LYS A 290 14.64 -25.52 8.09
CA LYS A 290 15.15 -26.88 7.83
C LYS A 290 14.45 -27.94 8.68
N LEU A 291 14.15 -27.64 9.95
CA LEU A 291 13.34 -28.52 10.80
C LEU A 291 11.95 -28.75 10.22
N LEU A 292 11.31 -27.71 9.67
CA LEU A 292 10.00 -27.82 9.04
C LEU A 292 10.03 -28.66 7.76
N GLU A 293 11.04 -28.49 6.90
CA GLU A 293 11.19 -29.32 5.70
C GLU A 293 11.39 -30.80 6.04
N HIS A 294 12.07 -31.12 7.15
CA HIS A 294 12.19 -32.49 7.64
C HIS A 294 10.86 -33.06 8.17
N LYS A 295 10.07 -32.25 8.89
CA LYS A 295 8.77 -32.66 9.43
C LYS A 295 7.68 -32.77 8.37
N ILE A 296 7.73 -31.91 7.34
CA ILE A 296 6.76 -31.83 6.26
C ILE A 296 7.54 -31.93 4.93
N PRO A 297 7.82 -33.15 4.42
CA PRO A 297 8.70 -33.35 3.27
C PRO A 297 8.27 -32.64 1.99
N THR A 298 6.96 -32.39 1.83
CA THR A 298 6.38 -31.71 0.66
C THR A 298 6.51 -30.17 0.73
N LEU A 299 6.89 -29.63 1.88
CA LEU A 299 7.01 -28.19 2.13
C LEU A 299 8.37 -27.67 1.66
N TYR A 300 8.37 -26.45 1.12
CA TYR A 300 9.59 -25.69 0.94
C TYR A 300 9.76 -24.65 2.05
N TRP A 301 10.98 -24.53 2.56
CA TRP A 301 11.39 -23.32 3.24
C TRP A 301 12.29 -22.51 2.31
N THR A 302 11.96 -21.24 2.13
CA THR A 302 12.73 -20.32 1.30
C THR A 302 13.11 -19.08 2.13
N PRO A 303 14.38 -18.64 2.11
CA PRO A 303 14.73 -17.36 2.70
C PRO A 303 14.15 -16.22 1.85
N CYS A 304 13.93 -15.07 2.50
CA CYS A 304 13.37 -13.88 1.87
C CYS A 304 14.28 -13.35 0.75
N ALA A 305 13.79 -13.36 -0.48
CA ALA A 305 14.55 -12.91 -1.65
C ALA A 305 14.95 -11.43 -1.57
N ALA A 306 14.07 -10.59 -1.04
CA ALA A 306 14.36 -9.16 -0.88
C ALA A 306 15.51 -8.93 0.11
N HIS A 307 15.52 -9.67 1.22
CA HIS A 307 16.60 -9.63 2.19
C HIS A 307 17.91 -10.17 1.60
N CYS A 308 17.88 -11.29 0.88
CA CYS A 308 19.06 -11.84 0.21
C CYS A 308 19.65 -10.87 -0.83
N LEU A 309 18.81 -10.17 -1.59
CA LEU A 309 19.27 -9.13 -2.54
C LEU A 309 19.85 -7.91 -1.81
N ASP A 310 19.28 -7.52 -0.67
CA ASP A 310 19.83 -6.44 0.15
C ASP A 310 21.21 -6.82 0.73
N LEU A 311 21.40 -8.08 1.16
CA LEU A 311 22.71 -8.62 1.56
C LEU A 311 23.72 -8.68 0.39
N MET A 312 23.28 -9.00 -0.83
CA MET A 312 24.15 -8.90 -2.02
C MET A 312 24.62 -7.46 -2.23
N LEU A 313 23.71 -6.49 -2.09
CA LEU A 313 24.04 -5.07 -2.20
C LEU A 313 24.97 -4.61 -1.07
N GLU A 314 24.79 -5.13 0.14
CA GLU A 314 25.70 -4.91 1.26
C GLU A 314 27.13 -5.36 0.95
N ASP A 315 27.30 -6.62 0.54
CA ASP A 315 28.60 -7.19 0.21
C ASP A 315 29.29 -6.43 -0.91
N ILE A 316 28.51 -6.02 -1.93
CA ILE A 316 28.99 -5.15 -3.01
C ILE A 316 29.44 -3.79 -2.45
N GLY A 317 28.65 -3.19 -1.56
CA GLY A 317 28.97 -1.92 -0.92
C GLY A 317 30.23 -1.98 -0.04
N LYS A 318 30.56 -3.15 0.51
CA LYS A 318 31.77 -3.42 1.31
C LYS A 318 33.03 -3.58 0.48
N LEU A 319 32.94 -3.75 -0.85
CA LEU A 319 34.12 -3.86 -1.72
C LEU A 319 35.04 -2.63 -1.57
N ALA A 320 36.35 -2.87 -1.55
CA ALA A 320 37.35 -1.80 -1.42
C ALA A 320 37.23 -0.74 -2.53
N ASP A 321 36.78 -1.15 -3.71
CA ASP A 321 36.53 -0.28 -4.85
C ASP A 321 35.31 0.65 -4.65
N PHE A 322 34.36 0.33 -3.75
CA PHE A 322 33.08 1.04 -3.59
C PHE A 322 32.92 1.69 -2.20
N LYS A 323 33.29 1.01 -1.11
CA LYS A 323 33.13 1.46 0.29
C LYS A 323 33.61 2.90 0.52
N PRO A 324 34.81 3.33 0.06
CA PRO A 324 35.27 4.70 0.28
C PRO A 324 34.39 5.76 -0.39
N HIS A 325 33.79 5.43 -1.53
CA HIS A 325 32.95 6.35 -2.28
C HIS A 325 31.54 6.45 -1.68
N ILE A 326 31.00 5.34 -1.18
CA ILE A 326 29.75 5.34 -0.40
C ILE A 326 29.92 6.19 0.87
N ASN A 327 31.05 6.05 1.58
CA ASN A 327 31.33 6.88 2.77
C ASN A 327 31.47 8.37 2.45
N LYS A 328 32.14 8.71 1.33
CA LYS A 328 32.21 10.10 0.84
C LYS A 328 30.82 10.67 0.52
N ALA A 329 29.98 9.90 -0.15
CA ALA A 329 28.60 10.27 -0.43
C ALA A 329 27.79 10.50 0.86
N ARG A 330 27.91 9.59 1.84
CA ARG A 330 27.31 9.73 3.18
C ARG A 330 27.76 11.00 3.87
N ARG A 331 29.04 11.37 3.75
CA ARG A 331 29.57 12.62 4.32
C ARG A 331 28.92 13.86 3.68
N VAL A 332 28.80 13.88 2.34
CA VAL A 332 28.13 14.99 1.62
C VAL A 332 26.67 15.13 2.04
N THR A 333 25.90 14.03 2.07
CA THR A 333 24.49 14.09 2.45
C THR A 333 24.29 14.48 3.91
N THR A 334 25.11 13.93 4.81
CA THR A 334 25.07 14.26 6.24
C THR A 334 25.35 15.75 6.45
N PHE A 335 26.38 16.30 5.80
CA PHE A 335 26.69 17.73 5.89
C PHE A 335 25.53 18.61 5.41
N ILE A 336 24.94 18.31 4.25
CA ILE A 336 23.79 19.07 3.73
C ILE A 336 22.61 19.02 4.70
N TYR A 337 22.28 17.85 5.24
CA TYR A 337 21.11 17.69 6.10
C TYR A 337 21.30 18.17 7.54
N ARG A 338 22.54 18.26 8.02
CA ARG A 338 22.86 18.89 9.32
C ARG A 338 22.72 20.41 9.26
N HIS A 339 23.02 21.02 8.12
CA HIS A 339 23.06 22.48 7.98
C HIS A 339 21.81 23.03 7.30
N THR A 340 20.88 23.60 8.06
CA THR A 340 19.56 24.05 7.56
C THR A 340 19.65 25.01 6.37
N ARG A 341 20.61 25.94 6.36
CA ARG A 341 20.80 26.90 5.26
C ARG A 341 21.32 26.23 3.98
N ILE A 342 22.26 25.30 4.14
CA ILE A 342 22.79 24.48 3.04
C ILE A 342 21.68 23.58 2.48
N LEU A 343 20.86 22.95 3.34
CA LEU A 343 19.69 22.19 2.93
C LEU A 343 18.68 23.04 2.15
N HIS A 344 18.40 24.25 2.62
CA HIS A 344 17.49 25.17 1.94
C HIS A 344 18.03 25.57 0.55
N SER A 345 19.30 25.94 0.46
CA SER A 345 19.96 26.26 -0.82
C SER A 345 19.96 25.08 -1.78
N MET A 346 20.19 23.85 -1.28
CA MET A 346 20.09 22.63 -2.08
C MET A 346 18.69 22.48 -2.67
N ARG A 347 17.64 22.59 -1.83
CA ARG A 347 16.24 22.49 -2.27
C ARG A 347 15.89 23.55 -3.31
N GLN A 348 16.36 24.78 -3.19
CA GLN A 348 16.17 25.79 -4.23
C GLN A 348 16.78 25.35 -5.56
N LYS A 349 18.02 24.84 -5.54
CA LYS A 349 18.75 24.42 -6.75
C LYS A 349 18.24 23.11 -7.35
N THR A 350 17.50 22.30 -6.60
CA THR A 350 16.89 21.05 -7.08
C THR A 350 15.41 21.18 -7.45
N GLY A 351 14.83 22.39 -7.35
CA GLY A 351 13.41 22.64 -7.61
C GLY A 351 12.49 22.04 -6.55
N GLY A 352 12.86 22.21 -5.27
CA GLY A 352 12.13 21.72 -4.10
C GLY A 352 12.42 20.27 -3.70
N LYS A 353 13.28 19.56 -4.43
CA LYS A 353 13.49 18.11 -4.23
C LYS A 353 14.55 17.81 -3.18
N ASP A 354 14.21 16.93 -2.25
CA ASP A 354 15.17 16.35 -1.31
C ASP A 354 15.99 15.22 -1.94
N LEU A 355 17.18 14.99 -1.38
CA LEU A 355 17.97 13.81 -1.69
C LEU A 355 17.41 12.59 -0.95
N VAL A 356 17.53 11.41 -1.56
CA VAL A 356 17.25 10.15 -0.85
C VAL A 356 18.26 10.01 0.28
N ARG A 357 17.77 9.79 1.50
CA ARG A 357 18.63 9.55 2.67
C ARG A 357 18.92 8.05 2.79
N PRO A 358 20.14 7.66 3.22
CA PRO A 358 20.40 6.28 3.63
C PRO A 358 19.43 5.90 4.74
N GLY A 359 18.70 4.81 4.54
CA GLY A 359 17.89 4.18 5.57
C GLY A 359 18.76 3.30 6.46
N VAL A 360 18.44 3.25 7.75
CA VAL A 360 19.23 2.50 8.75
C VAL A 360 19.20 0.99 8.50
N THR A 361 18.16 0.48 7.81
CA THR A 361 17.83 -0.95 7.76
C THR A 361 17.86 -1.60 6.37
N ARG A 362 18.22 -0.87 5.30
CA ARG A 362 18.27 -1.45 3.94
C ARG A 362 19.45 -0.91 3.13
N PHE A 363 20.40 -1.76 2.77
CA PHE A 363 21.61 -1.39 2.02
C PHE A 363 21.31 -0.85 0.62
N ALA A 364 20.20 -1.25 0.02
CA ALA A 364 19.66 -0.65 -1.20
C ALA A 364 19.54 0.89 -1.12
N THR A 365 19.25 1.43 0.05
CA THR A 365 19.10 2.89 0.24
C THR A 365 20.42 3.65 0.06
N ALA A 366 21.58 3.02 0.33
CA ALA A 366 22.88 3.64 0.09
C ALA A 366 23.09 3.87 -1.42
N PHE A 367 22.73 2.89 -2.25
CA PHE A 367 22.82 3.02 -3.71
C PHE A 367 21.75 3.95 -4.30
N LEU A 368 20.54 3.98 -3.73
CA LEU A 368 19.53 4.98 -4.10
C LEU A 368 19.97 6.41 -3.74
N THR A 369 20.68 6.57 -2.62
CA THR A 369 21.32 7.84 -2.22
C THR A 369 22.37 8.26 -3.25
N LEU A 370 23.23 7.33 -3.70
CA LEU A 370 24.20 7.58 -4.76
C LEU A 370 23.53 8.02 -6.07
N GLN A 371 22.45 7.33 -6.47
CA GLN A 371 21.69 7.69 -7.66
C GLN A 371 21.06 9.08 -7.54
N SER A 372 20.50 9.42 -6.38
CA SER A 372 19.94 10.74 -6.09
C SER A 372 21.00 11.84 -6.15
N LEU A 373 22.16 11.62 -5.51
CA LEU A 373 23.31 12.53 -5.59
C LEU A 373 23.79 12.74 -7.03
N TYR A 374 23.93 11.65 -7.80
CA TYR A 374 24.37 11.72 -9.19
C TYR A 374 23.39 12.49 -10.08
N LYS A 375 22.08 12.25 -9.90
CA LYS A 375 21.01 12.97 -10.60
C LYS A 375 21.06 14.48 -10.35
N HIS A 376 21.40 14.88 -9.13
CA HIS A 376 21.47 16.29 -8.71
C HIS A 376 22.90 16.85 -8.71
N ARG A 377 23.87 16.18 -9.34
CA ARG A 377 25.31 16.56 -9.31
C ARG A 377 25.57 18.01 -9.74
N GLU A 378 24.85 18.50 -10.74
CA GLU A 378 25.03 19.86 -11.27
C GLU A 378 24.47 20.89 -10.30
N ALA A 379 23.29 20.64 -9.73
CA ALA A 379 22.72 21.46 -8.68
C ALA A 379 23.63 21.52 -7.44
N LEU A 380 24.22 20.38 -7.04
CA LEU A 380 25.18 20.29 -5.94
C LEU A 380 26.48 21.05 -6.27
N ARG A 381 27.04 20.89 -7.47
CA ARG A 381 28.22 21.69 -7.88
C ARG A 381 27.93 23.18 -7.82
N ASN A 382 26.77 23.60 -8.35
CA ASN A 382 26.33 25.00 -8.30
C ASN A 382 26.12 25.48 -6.86
N GLN A 383 25.69 24.60 -5.96
CA GLN A 383 25.58 24.91 -4.53
C GLN A 383 26.94 25.28 -3.94
N PHE A 384 27.93 24.40 -4.08
CA PHE A 384 29.26 24.56 -3.49
C PHE A 384 30.21 25.46 -4.32
N SER A 385 29.74 26.07 -5.41
CA SER A 385 30.38 27.19 -6.11
C SER A 385 29.64 28.52 -5.97
N GLY A 386 28.43 28.52 -5.40
CA GLY A 386 27.59 29.72 -5.33
C GLY A 386 28.14 30.77 -4.37
N LEU A 387 27.73 32.03 -4.57
CA LEU A 387 28.06 33.15 -3.67
C LEU A 387 27.65 32.87 -2.22
N ASP A 388 26.51 32.20 -2.05
CA ASP A 388 26.01 31.76 -0.74
C ASP A 388 27.02 30.85 -0.02
N TRP A 389 27.58 29.88 -0.73
CA TRP A 389 28.60 29.00 -0.16
C TRP A 389 29.88 29.77 0.17
N VAL A 390 30.36 30.63 -0.74
CA VAL A 390 31.60 31.41 -0.53
C VAL A 390 31.50 32.32 0.70
N ARG A 391 30.31 32.85 0.98
CA ARG A 391 30.05 33.70 2.14
C ARG A 391 29.77 32.92 3.42
N SER A 392 29.52 31.61 3.33
CA SER A 392 29.22 30.77 4.47
C SER A 392 30.45 30.53 5.33
N LYS A 393 30.32 30.64 6.66
CA LYS A 393 31.40 30.29 7.58
C LYS A 393 31.77 28.81 7.47
N LEU A 394 30.81 27.97 7.06
CA LEU A 394 30.99 26.54 6.86
C LEU A 394 31.99 26.25 5.73
N ALA A 395 32.17 27.15 4.76
CA ALA A 395 33.15 26.96 3.69
C ALA A 395 34.60 26.98 4.17
N ALA A 396 34.87 27.58 5.34
CA ALA A 396 36.18 27.63 5.97
C ALA A 396 36.47 26.44 6.90
N THR A 397 35.46 25.64 7.25
CA THR A 397 35.63 24.43 8.07
C THR A 397 36.33 23.31 7.30
N GLU A 398 37.04 22.44 8.00
CA GLU A 398 37.66 21.24 7.43
C GLU A 398 36.59 20.32 6.83
N ALA A 399 35.45 20.15 7.51
CA ALA A 399 34.30 19.42 6.99
C ALA A 399 33.79 20.01 5.66
N GLY A 400 33.58 21.33 5.60
CA GLY A 400 33.11 22.02 4.41
C GLY A 400 34.08 21.97 3.23
N MET A 401 35.39 22.13 3.50
CA MET A 401 36.43 21.99 2.48
C MET A 401 36.46 20.58 1.89
N LYS A 402 36.38 19.54 2.74
CA LYS A 402 36.32 18.14 2.30
C LYS A 402 35.07 17.85 1.46
N VAL A 403 33.90 18.35 1.87
CA VAL A 403 32.65 18.17 1.11
C VAL A 403 32.76 18.83 -0.26
N ARG A 404 33.30 20.06 -0.32
CA ARG A 404 33.56 20.75 -1.58
C ARG A 404 34.51 19.95 -2.47
N GLU A 405 35.63 19.46 -1.94
CA GLU A 405 36.57 18.63 -2.69
C GLU A 405 35.90 17.39 -3.29
N ILE A 406 35.06 16.70 -2.52
CA ILE A 406 34.31 15.53 -2.98
C ILE A 406 33.38 15.90 -4.15
N VAL A 407 32.59 16.97 -4.01
CA VAL A 407 31.60 17.41 -5.01
C VAL A 407 32.26 17.86 -6.33
N PHE A 408 33.48 18.41 -6.29
CA PHE A 408 34.22 18.80 -7.50
C PHE A 408 35.12 17.69 -8.06
N SER A 409 35.29 16.57 -7.36
CA SER A 409 36.16 15.47 -7.79
C SER A 409 35.55 14.66 -8.93
N THR A 410 36.16 14.74 -10.13
CA THR A 410 35.78 13.87 -11.27
C THR A 410 35.94 12.39 -10.95
N ARG A 411 36.98 12.02 -10.18
CA ARG A 411 37.22 10.63 -9.76
C ARG A 411 36.10 10.11 -8.86
N PHE A 412 35.59 10.94 -7.94
CA PHE A 412 34.45 10.58 -7.11
C PHE A 412 33.22 10.28 -7.96
N TRP A 413 32.83 11.18 -8.87
CA TRP A 413 31.63 10.97 -9.70
C TRP A 413 31.74 9.78 -10.65
N SER A 414 32.93 9.52 -11.20
CA SER A 414 33.17 8.30 -12.00
C SER A 414 33.00 7.03 -11.17
N ALA A 415 33.48 7.02 -9.92
CA ALA A 415 33.31 5.88 -9.03
C ALA A 415 31.87 5.72 -8.53
N VAL A 416 31.15 6.82 -8.31
CA VAL A 416 29.71 6.80 -8.02
C VAL A 416 28.93 6.18 -9.18
N GLU A 417 29.28 6.52 -10.41
CA GLU A 417 28.67 5.92 -11.60
C GLU A 417 28.95 4.41 -11.69
N ASP A 418 30.17 3.97 -11.37
CA ASP A 418 30.48 2.54 -11.26
C ASP A 418 29.62 1.86 -10.18
N CYS A 419 29.49 2.45 -8.99
CA CYS A 419 28.63 1.91 -7.93
C CYS A 419 27.18 1.74 -8.43
N ILE A 420 26.64 2.75 -9.12
CA ILE A 420 25.29 2.71 -9.71
C ILE A 420 25.18 1.59 -10.75
N ARG A 421 26.16 1.46 -11.67
CA ARG A 421 26.17 0.40 -12.68
C ARG A 421 26.21 -1.00 -12.07
N ALA A 422 26.95 -1.18 -10.96
CA ALA A 422 27.01 -2.45 -10.24
C ALA A 422 25.71 -2.79 -9.50
N SER A 423 25.05 -1.79 -8.89
CA SER A 423 23.87 -2.02 -8.05
C SER A 423 22.54 -1.96 -8.79
N GLN A 424 22.43 -1.14 -9.84
CA GLN A 424 21.15 -0.86 -10.52
C GLN A 424 20.46 -2.12 -11.04
N PRO A 425 21.15 -3.09 -11.68
CA PRO A 425 20.49 -4.30 -12.14
C PRO A 425 19.87 -5.10 -10.98
N LEU A 426 20.56 -5.20 -9.84
CA LEU A 426 20.04 -5.88 -8.63
C LEU A 426 18.89 -5.10 -7.98
N LEU A 427 18.92 -3.76 -7.98
CA LEU A 427 17.80 -2.93 -7.50
C LEU A 427 16.53 -3.14 -8.34
N VAL A 428 16.67 -3.43 -9.65
CA VAL A 428 15.53 -3.80 -10.49
C VAL A 428 14.97 -5.17 -10.08
N VAL A 429 15.83 -6.15 -9.80
CA VAL A 429 15.37 -7.46 -9.29
C VAL A 429 14.70 -7.30 -7.93
N LEU A 430 15.26 -6.49 -7.03
CA LEU A 430 14.68 -6.20 -5.72
C LEU A 430 13.26 -5.64 -5.87
N ARG A 431 13.06 -4.72 -6.83
CA ARG A 431 11.73 -4.18 -7.14
C ARG A 431 10.77 -5.25 -7.67
N ILE A 432 11.24 -6.22 -8.46
CA ILE A 432 10.39 -7.32 -8.95
C ILE A 432 9.93 -8.19 -7.78
N VAL A 433 10.83 -8.54 -6.85
CA VAL A 433 10.47 -9.40 -5.71
C VAL A 433 9.63 -8.69 -4.65
N ASP A 434 9.83 -7.39 -4.47
CA ASP A 434 9.05 -6.57 -3.54
C ASP A 434 7.71 -6.09 -4.11
N ALA A 435 7.46 -6.30 -5.41
CA ALA A 435 6.21 -5.93 -6.02
C ALA A 435 5.07 -6.82 -5.52
N ASP A 436 4.05 -6.21 -4.91
CA ASP A 436 2.79 -6.89 -4.56
C ASP A 436 1.91 -7.21 -5.78
N GLU A 437 2.35 -6.87 -7.00
CA GLU A 437 1.51 -6.76 -8.20
C GLU A 437 1.41 -8.02 -9.04
N GLN A 438 2.56 -8.64 -9.29
CA GLN A 438 2.70 -9.87 -10.07
C GLN A 438 3.49 -10.86 -9.22
N PRO A 439 3.14 -12.16 -9.25
CA PRO A 439 3.96 -13.15 -8.60
C PRO A 439 5.40 -13.07 -9.12
N ALA A 440 6.34 -12.82 -8.22
CA ALA A 440 7.75 -12.67 -8.59
C ALA A 440 8.43 -14.01 -8.90
N MET A 441 7.86 -15.12 -8.42
CA MET A 441 8.38 -16.47 -8.56
C MET A 441 8.74 -16.84 -10.02
N PRO A 442 7.87 -16.63 -11.02
CA PRO A 442 8.17 -16.92 -12.44
C PRO A 442 9.13 -15.93 -13.13
N GLU A 443 9.50 -14.81 -12.50
CA GLU A 443 10.34 -13.76 -13.11
C GLU A 443 11.76 -13.76 -12.53
N LEU A 444 11.94 -14.17 -11.27
CA LEU A 444 13.15 -13.95 -10.49
C LEU A 444 14.42 -14.57 -11.11
N SER A 445 14.38 -15.83 -11.54
CA SER A 445 15.55 -16.50 -12.12
C SER A 445 16.04 -15.78 -13.39
N LEU A 446 15.13 -15.40 -14.28
CA LEU A 446 15.49 -14.69 -15.51
C LEU A 446 15.95 -13.25 -15.22
N ALA A 447 15.31 -12.58 -14.26
CA ALA A 447 15.71 -11.24 -13.83
C ALA A 447 17.15 -11.22 -13.28
N MET A 448 17.54 -12.27 -12.55
CA MET A 448 18.90 -12.42 -12.06
C MET A 448 19.92 -12.72 -13.15
N ASP A 449 19.58 -13.56 -14.13
CA ASP A 449 20.45 -13.79 -15.29
C ASP A 449 20.67 -12.48 -16.07
N CYS A 450 19.60 -11.72 -16.33
CA CYS A 450 19.69 -10.40 -16.96
C CYS A 450 20.50 -9.40 -16.11
N ALA A 451 20.39 -9.47 -14.78
CA ALA A 451 21.17 -8.62 -13.88
C ALA A 451 22.68 -8.92 -14.00
N LYS A 452 23.05 -10.21 -14.03
CA LYS A 452 24.43 -10.65 -14.23
C LYS A 452 24.97 -10.22 -15.59
N GLU A 453 24.22 -10.40 -16.67
CA GLU A 453 24.60 -9.95 -18.02
C GLU A 453 24.90 -8.46 -18.07
N LYS A 454 24.01 -7.62 -17.53
CA LYS A 454 24.21 -6.16 -17.47
C LYS A 454 25.44 -5.75 -16.67
N ILE A 455 25.73 -6.45 -15.58
CA ILE A 455 26.94 -6.21 -14.78
C ILE A 455 28.19 -6.64 -15.56
N ASN A 456 28.14 -7.78 -16.26
CA ASN A 456 29.24 -8.22 -17.13
C ASN A 456 29.56 -7.17 -18.21
N GLU A 457 28.55 -6.69 -18.93
CA GLU A 457 28.70 -5.65 -19.96
C GLU A 457 29.26 -4.35 -19.38
N ALA A 458 28.74 -3.90 -18.23
CA ALA A 458 29.16 -2.64 -17.62
C ALA A 458 30.61 -2.64 -17.10
N PHE A 459 31.16 -3.83 -16.79
CA PHE A 459 32.50 -3.99 -16.21
C PHE A 459 33.44 -4.85 -17.04
N GLU A 460 33.16 -5.05 -18.34
CA GLU A 460 34.00 -5.82 -19.27
C GLU A 460 35.47 -5.35 -19.23
N ASN A 461 35.68 -4.03 -19.18
CA ASN A 461 36.99 -3.41 -19.11
C ASN A 461 37.61 -3.37 -17.69
N LYS A 462 36.94 -3.94 -16.67
CA LYS A 462 37.33 -3.92 -15.25
C LYS A 462 37.32 -5.32 -14.64
N ALA A 463 38.05 -6.25 -15.25
CA ALA A 463 38.03 -7.68 -14.93
C ALA A 463 38.19 -8.03 -13.43
N ARG A 464 39.01 -7.29 -12.66
CA ARG A 464 39.18 -7.52 -11.21
C ARG A 464 37.89 -7.24 -10.42
N VAL A 465 37.27 -6.09 -10.71
CA VAL A 465 36.02 -5.68 -10.05
C VAL A 465 34.89 -6.60 -10.49
N LEU A 466 34.81 -6.92 -11.79
CA LEU A 466 33.80 -7.82 -12.34
C LEU A 466 33.83 -9.20 -11.65
N ARG A 467 35.00 -9.82 -11.52
CA ARG A 467 35.14 -11.11 -10.82
C ARG A 467 34.63 -11.05 -9.38
N SER A 468 34.89 -9.94 -8.68
CA SER A 468 34.44 -9.75 -7.30
C SER A 468 32.92 -9.61 -7.22
N LEU A 469 32.33 -8.83 -8.13
CA LEU A 469 30.88 -8.62 -8.22
C LEU A 469 30.12 -9.92 -8.52
N ILE A 470 30.52 -10.61 -9.60
CA ILE A 470 29.87 -11.87 -9.99
C ILE A 470 30.09 -12.95 -8.93
N GLY A 471 31.26 -12.99 -8.30
CA GLY A 471 31.53 -13.91 -7.19
C GLY A 471 30.58 -13.72 -6.00
N ILE A 472 30.30 -12.48 -5.60
CA ILE A 472 29.31 -12.18 -4.56
C ILE A 472 27.91 -12.65 -4.98
N ILE A 473 27.49 -12.30 -6.20
CA ILE A 473 26.15 -12.62 -6.70
C ILE A 473 25.94 -14.13 -6.76
N GLU A 474 26.84 -14.88 -7.38
CA GLU A 474 26.71 -16.34 -7.51
C GLU A 474 26.75 -17.04 -6.15
N THR A 475 27.66 -16.63 -5.26
CA THR A 475 27.76 -17.21 -3.90
C THR A 475 26.45 -17.03 -3.13
N ARG A 476 25.90 -15.81 -3.10
CA ARG A 476 24.65 -15.51 -2.39
C ARG A 476 23.45 -16.20 -3.06
N TRP A 477 23.42 -16.25 -4.39
CA TRP A 477 22.35 -16.90 -5.15
C TRP A 477 22.31 -18.41 -4.89
N GLU A 478 23.44 -19.09 -4.95
CA GLU A 478 23.51 -20.54 -4.75
C GLU A 478 23.27 -20.96 -3.29
N VAL A 479 23.76 -20.17 -2.33
CA VAL A 479 23.68 -20.51 -0.90
C VAL A 479 22.35 -20.09 -0.26
N GLN A 480 21.69 -19.05 -0.77
CA GLN A 480 20.62 -18.34 -0.05
C GLN A 480 19.34 -18.10 -0.84
N MET A 481 19.12 -18.65 -2.03
CA MET A 481 17.94 -18.29 -2.85
C MET A 481 17.23 -19.53 -3.46
N GLU A 482 17.02 -20.62 -2.68
CA GLU A 482 16.33 -21.89 -3.08
C GLU A 482 15.94 -22.01 -4.57
N VAL A 483 16.93 -22.32 -5.40
CA VAL A 483 16.90 -22.05 -6.85
C VAL A 483 15.86 -22.89 -7.60
N LYS A 484 15.45 -24.03 -7.04
CA LYS A 484 14.58 -25.00 -7.72
C LYS A 484 13.16 -24.49 -7.95
N LEU A 485 12.56 -23.84 -6.95
CA LEU A 485 11.21 -23.25 -7.09
C LEU A 485 11.18 -22.14 -8.14
N TYR A 486 12.20 -21.27 -8.14
CA TYR A 486 12.33 -20.20 -9.15
C TYR A 486 12.48 -20.76 -10.56
N GLY A 487 13.28 -21.83 -10.72
CA GLY A 487 13.45 -22.48 -12.02
C GLY A 487 12.19 -23.19 -12.51
N ALA A 488 11.49 -23.90 -11.62
CA ALA A 488 10.21 -24.54 -11.94
C ALA A 488 9.15 -23.51 -12.34
N ALA A 489 9.07 -22.38 -11.63
CA ALA A 489 8.15 -21.30 -11.96
C ALA A 489 8.48 -20.64 -13.31
N LEU A 490 9.77 -20.47 -13.64
CA LEU A 490 10.21 -19.97 -14.94
C LEU A 490 9.87 -20.95 -16.07
N PHE A 491 10.06 -22.26 -15.88
CA PHE A 491 9.62 -23.28 -16.84
C PHE A 491 8.12 -23.15 -17.14
N LEU A 492 7.32 -22.86 -16.12
CA LEU A 492 5.87 -22.71 -16.23
C LEU A 492 5.41 -21.32 -16.70
N ASN A 493 6.34 -20.40 -16.98
CA ASN A 493 6.03 -19.08 -17.52
C ASN A 493 6.07 -19.12 -19.06
N PRO A 494 4.93 -19.28 -19.76
CA PRO A 494 4.92 -19.42 -21.21
C PRO A 494 5.51 -18.20 -21.93
N SER A 495 5.39 -17.01 -21.36
CA SER A 495 5.90 -15.78 -21.99
C SER A 495 7.43 -15.76 -22.04
N LYS A 496 8.09 -16.31 -21.03
CA LYS A 496 9.55 -16.26 -20.86
C LYS A 496 10.23 -17.56 -21.24
N TYR A 497 9.62 -18.70 -20.91
CA TYR A 497 10.20 -20.01 -21.13
C TYR A 497 10.45 -20.30 -22.60
N PHE A 498 9.48 -20.05 -23.47
CA PHE A 498 9.63 -20.34 -24.90
C PHE A 498 10.60 -19.39 -25.60
N ASP A 499 10.71 -18.14 -25.14
CA ASP A 499 11.76 -17.22 -25.59
C ASP A 499 13.14 -17.74 -25.13
N LEU A 500 13.28 -18.12 -23.86
CA LEU A 500 14.52 -18.70 -23.30
C LEU A 500 14.92 -20.00 -24.02
N LYS A 501 13.95 -20.85 -24.36
CA LYS A 501 14.20 -22.11 -25.07
C LYS A 501 14.77 -21.89 -26.47
N GLN A 502 14.43 -20.77 -27.11
CA GLN A 502 14.99 -20.41 -28.42
C GLN A 502 16.37 -19.78 -28.29
N THR A 503 16.59 -18.91 -27.29
CA THR A 503 17.85 -18.16 -27.15
C THR A 503 18.94 -18.96 -26.42
N ASN A 504 18.57 -19.77 -25.43
CA ASN A 504 19.49 -20.56 -24.61
C ASN A 504 18.87 -21.93 -24.21
N PRO A 505 18.90 -22.93 -25.12
CA PRO A 505 18.34 -24.26 -24.87
C PRO A 505 18.91 -24.98 -23.64
N THR A 506 20.18 -24.73 -23.30
CA THR A 506 20.84 -25.30 -22.12
C THR A 506 20.20 -24.78 -20.83
N SER A 507 20.00 -23.46 -20.73
CA SER A 507 19.30 -22.86 -19.58
C SER A 507 17.86 -23.36 -19.48
N ALA A 508 17.13 -23.42 -20.59
CA ALA A 508 15.76 -23.95 -20.62
C ALA A 508 15.68 -25.42 -20.14
N SER A 509 16.68 -26.25 -20.49
CA SER A 509 16.77 -27.63 -20.02
C SER A 509 17.01 -27.72 -18.50
N ARG A 510 17.84 -26.81 -17.95
CA ARG A 510 18.03 -26.69 -16.49
C ARG A 510 16.72 -26.36 -15.78
N GLN A 511 15.91 -25.45 -16.31
CA GLN A 511 14.61 -25.11 -15.72
C GLN A 511 13.63 -26.29 -15.74
N ARG A 512 13.61 -27.07 -16.84
CA ARG A 512 12.82 -28.31 -16.92
C ARG A 512 13.27 -29.35 -15.88
N SER A 513 14.57 -29.44 -15.61
CA SER A 513 15.12 -30.31 -14.56
C SER A 513 14.67 -29.86 -13.17
N MET A 514 14.76 -28.55 -12.88
CA MET A 514 14.29 -28.00 -11.60
C MET A 514 12.78 -28.22 -11.39
N PHE A 515 11.98 -28.13 -12.46
CA PHE A 515 10.57 -28.52 -12.39
C PHE A 515 10.37 -29.98 -11.99
N ASN A 516 11.20 -30.92 -12.49
CA ASN A 516 11.10 -32.33 -12.09
C ASN A 516 11.40 -32.52 -10.61
N ASP A 517 12.45 -31.88 -10.10
CA ASP A 517 12.79 -31.92 -8.68
C ASP A 517 11.63 -31.39 -7.82
N VAL A 518 11.00 -30.30 -8.26
CA VAL A 518 9.85 -29.70 -7.56
C VAL A 518 8.64 -30.61 -7.58
N LEU A 519 8.37 -31.23 -8.73
CA LEU A 519 7.29 -32.21 -8.90
C LEU A 519 7.48 -33.41 -7.98
N GLU A 520 8.68 -34.00 -7.95
CA GLU A 520 9.02 -35.14 -7.08
C GLU A 520 8.88 -34.82 -5.59
N LYS A 521 9.30 -33.62 -5.17
CA LYS A 521 9.16 -33.21 -3.76
C LYS A 521 7.71 -32.93 -3.37
N MET A 522 6.92 -32.26 -4.22
CA MET A 522 5.58 -31.79 -3.85
C MET A 522 4.48 -32.84 -4.03
N VAL A 523 4.66 -33.81 -4.94
CA VAL A 523 3.62 -34.77 -5.31
C VAL A 523 4.08 -36.18 -4.94
N THR A 524 3.49 -36.72 -3.87
CA THR A 524 3.83 -38.06 -3.36
C THR A 524 3.11 -39.20 -4.09
N ASP A 525 2.04 -38.90 -4.83
CA ASP A 525 1.31 -39.88 -5.64
C ASP A 525 2.01 -40.07 -6.99
N GLU A 526 2.64 -41.23 -7.17
CA GLU A 526 3.38 -41.60 -8.38
C GLU A 526 2.52 -41.53 -9.65
N THR A 527 1.23 -41.86 -9.55
CA THR A 527 0.32 -41.84 -10.71
C THR A 527 0.00 -40.41 -11.14
N LEU A 528 -0.22 -39.52 -10.17
CA LEU A 528 -0.40 -38.10 -10.42
C LEU A 528 0.90 -37.46 -10.94
N GLN A 529 2.04 -37.84 -10.38
CA GLN A 529 3.36 -37.40 -10.80
C GLN A 529 3.62 -37.73 -12.28
N ALA A 530 3.34 -38.97 -12.69
CA ALA A 530 3.48 -39.42 -14.07
C ALA A 530 2.59 -38.59 -15.03
N LYS A 531 1.32 -38.38 -14.67
CA LYS A 531 0.40 -37.56 -15.47
C LYS A 531 0.88 -36.12 -15.63
N ILE A 532 1.35 -35.49 -14.55
CA ILE A 532 1.87 -34.12 -14.60
C ILE A 532 3.13 -34.08 -15.49
N SER A 533 4.01 -35.08 -15.38
CA SER A 533 5.24 -35.15 -16.19
C SER A 533 4.95 -35.31 -17.69
N ASP A 534 3.98 -36.15 -18.04
CA ASP A 534 3.55 -36.36 -19.43
C ASP A 534 2.94 -35.06 -20.00
N GLN A 535 2.04 -34.43 -19.25
CA GLN A 535 1.44 -33.15 -19.63
C GLN A 535 2.50 -32.03 -19.75
N ALA A 536 3.50 -32.03 -18.86
CA ALA A 536 4.62 -31.07 -18.93
C ALA A 536 5.46 -31.28 -20.19
N THR A 537 5.58 -32.52 -20.65
CA THR A 537 6.24 -32.85 -21.92
C THR A 537 5.45 -32.32 -23.12
N ASP A 538 4.11 -32.43 -23.08
CA ASP A 538 3.26 -31.86 -24.13
C ASP A 538 3.30 -30.34 -24.15
N TYR A 539 3.31 -29.69 -22.99
CA TYR A 539 3.53 -28.25 -22.86
C TYR A 539 4.89 -27.84 -23.47
N ASP A 540 5.97 -28.48 -23.01
CA ASP A 540 7.33 -28.17 -23.43
C ASP A 540 7.54 -28.33 -24.95
N LYS A 541 6.90 -29.35 -25.54
CA LYS A 541 6.97 -29.63 -26.98
C LYS A 541 5.90 -28.89 -27.80
N LEU A 542 5.11 -28.00 -27.19
CA LEU A 542 3.99 -27.31 -27.82
C LEU A 542 3.06 -28.26 -28.59
N ARG A 543 2.58 -29.30 -27.91
CA ARG A 543 1.67 -30.31 -28.45
C ARG A 543 0.22 -30.07 -28.01
N GLY A 544 -0.73 -30.70 -28.70
CA GLY A 544 -2.14 -30.66 -28.32
C GLY A 544 -2.71 -29.25 -28.27
N SER A 545 -3.33 -28.88 -27.14
CA SER A 545 -3.90 -27.54 -26.94
C SER A 545 -2.85 -26.42 -26.97
N PHE A 546 -1.61 -26.71 -26.58
CA PHE A 546 -0.53 -25.72 -26.52
C PHE A 546 0.01 -25.34 -27.90
N ALA A 547 -0.18 -26.20 -28.90
CA ALA A 547 0.20 -25.95 -30.30
C ALA A 547 -0.72 -24.93 -31.02
N LYS A 548 -1.88 -24.61 -30.43
CA LYS A 548 -2.87 -23.74 -31.07
C LYS A 548 -2.29 -22.35 -31.29
N GLN A 549 -2.51 -21.80 -32.48
CA GLN A 549 -2.04 -20.46 -32.86
C GLN A 549 -2.46 -19.37 -31.88
N LEU A 550 -3.67 -19.46 -31.31
CA LEU A 550 -4.14 -18.53 -30.30
C LEU A 550 -3.34 -18.64 -28.99
N ALA A 551 -3.04 -19.85 -28.55
CA ALA A 551 -2.25 -20.09 -27.34
C ALA A 551 -0.85 -19.50 -27.49
N ILE A 552 -0.19 -19.74 -28.63
CA ILE A 552 1.14 -19.21 -28.97
C ILE A 552 1.14 -17.68 -29.03
N LYS A 553 0.20 -17.07 -29.75
CA LYS A 553 0.11 -15.60 -29.86
C LYS A 553 -0.12 -14.93 -28.50
N GLN A 554 -0.89 -15.56 -27.61
CA GLN A 554 -1.23 -14.98 -26.32
C GLN A 554 -0.23 -15.27 -25.20
N GLN A 555 0.85 -16.00 -25.47
CA GLN A 555 1.91 -16.26 -24.47
C GLN A 555 2.47 -14.96 -23.87
N LYS A 556 2.64 -13.91 -24.69
CA LYS A 556 3.22 -12.63 -24.24
C LYS A 556 2.19 -11.60 -23.76
N SER A 557 0.91 -11.79 -24.07
CA SER A 557 -0.15 -10.81 -23.79
C SER A 557 -0.90 -11.08 -22.49
N LYS A 558 -0.80 -12.29 -21.95
CA LYS A 558 -1.47 -12.74 -20.71
C LYS A 558 -0.46 -12.91 -19.59
N SER A 559 -0.91 -12.74 -18.34
CA SER A 559 -0.13 -13.20 -17.20
C SER A 559 0.02 -14.73 -17.26
N PRO A 560 1.06 -15.31 -16.62
CA PRO A 560 1.21 -16.76 -16.57
C PRO A 560 -0.05 -17.47 -16.06
N LEU A 561 -0.67 -17.00 -14.98
CA LEU A 561 -1.89 -17.60 -14.43
C LEU A 561 -3.06 -17.52 -15.43
N ASP A 562 -3.31 -16.34 -16.03
CA ASP A 562 -4.39 -16.17 -17.01
C ASP A 562 -4.21 -17.01 -18.28
N TRP A 563 -2.96 -17.27 -18.66
CA TRP A 563 -2.64 -18.12 -19.80
C TRP A 563 -2.93 -19.59 -19.47
N TRP A 564 -2.51 -20.05 -18.29
CA TRP A 564 -2.81 -21.40 -17.82
C TRP A 564 -4.31 -21.62 -17.64
N ASP A 565 -5.06 -20.64 -17.14
CA ASP A 565 -6.53 -20.71 -17.08
C ASP A 565 -7.16 -20.85 -18.47
N ALA A 566 -6.66 -20.12 -19.46
CA ALA A 566 -7.22 -20.14 -20.81
C ALA A 566 -6.86 -21.38 -21.64
N PHE A 567 -5.65 -21.93 -21.47
CA PHE A 567 -5.09 -22.93 -22.38
C PHE A 567 -4.69 -24.26 -21.72
N GLY A 568 -4.63 -24.30 -20.39
CA GLY A 568 -4.26 -25.49 -19.61
C GLY A 568 -5.40 -26.49 -19.39
N GLY A 569 -6.63 -26.20 -19.81
CA GLY A 569 -7.81 -27.01 -19.47
C GLY A 569 -7.83 -28.47 -19.99
N LEU A 570 -6.96 -28.84 -20.94
CA LEU A 570 -6.76 -30.24 -21.35
C LEU A 570 -5.61 -30.94 -20.61
N ALA A 571 -4.82 -30.19 -19.85
CA ALA A 571 -3.72 -30.64 -19.02
C ALA A 571 -4.03 -30.29 -17.56
N VAL A 572 -5.12 -30.83 -17.04
CA VAL A 572 -5.75 -30.39 -15.77
C VAL A 572 -4.79 -30.55 -14.59
N GLU A 573 -4.09 -31.68 -14.51
CA GLU A 573 -3.15 -31.98 -13.43
C GLU A 573 -1.96 -31.01 -13.44
N LEU A 574 -1.37 -30.75 -14.62
CA LEU A 574 -0.30 -29.76 -14.79
C LEU A 574 -0.81 -28.34 -14.50
N GLN A 575 -2.02 -28.00 -14.94
CA GLN A 575 -2.62 -26.69 -14.69
C GLN A 575 -2.79 -26.45 -13.19
N SER A 576 -3.36 -27.41 -12.46
CA SER A 576 -3.51 -27.35 -10.99
C SER A 576 -2.16 -27.26 -10.29
N PHE A 577 -1.17 -28.04 -10.73
CA PHE A 577 0.19 -27.97 -10.19
C PHE A 577 0.84 -26.62 -10.46
N THR A 578 0.64 -26.06 -11.66
CA THR A 578 1.22 -24.79 -12.08
C THR A 578 0.71 -23.61 -11.27
N LYS A 579 -0.61 -23.57 -11.04
CA LYS A 579 -1.26 -22.56 -10.19
C LYS A 579 -0.60 -22.48 -8.81
N ARG A 580 -0.17 -23.64 -8.27
CA ARG A 580 0.47 -23.77 -6.95
C ARG A 580 1.90 -23.25 -6.87
N ILE A 581 2.60 -23.12 -8.00
CA ILE A 581 4.01 -22.68 -8.05
C ILE A 581 4.08 -21.22 -8.50
N VAL A 582 3.41 -20.91 -9.61
CA VAL A 582 3.51 -19.59 -10.27
C VAL A 582 2.91 -18.49 -9.41
N GLY A 583 1.92 -18.78 -8.56
CA GLY A 583 1.25 -17.80 -7.70
C GLY A 583 1.97 -17.47 -6.39
N LEU A 584 3.16 -18.02 -6.14
CA LEU A 584 3.86 -17.88 -4.86
C LEU A 584 4.62 -16.55 -4.71
N CYS A 585 4.78 -16.10 -3.47
CA CYS A 585 5.59 -14.93 -3.11
C CYS A 585 7.07 -15.31 -2.95
N CYS A 586 8.00 -14.39 -3.19
CA CYS A 586 9.44 -14.65 -2.95
C CYS A 586 9.98 -13.95 -1.70
N THR A 587 9.17 -13.14 -1.03
CA THR A 587 9.64 -12.20 -0.01
C THR A 587 8.75 -12.18 1.23
N SER A 588 9.35 -11.94 2.40
CA SER A 588 8.65 -11.59 3.64
C SER A 588 8.48 -10.07 3.81
N SER A 589 8.75 -9.23 2.81
CA SER A 589 8.57 -7.76 2.87
C SER A 589 7.15 -7.30 3.25
N GLY A 590 6.14 -8.17 3.10
CA GLY A 590 4.81 -7.93 3.66
C GLY A 590 4.81 -7.82 5.18
N CYS A 591 5.61 -8.64 5.84
CA CYS A 591 5.82 -8.63 7.29
C CYS A 591 6.47 -7.32 7.76
N GLU A 592 7.48 -6.81 7.05
CA GLU A 592 8.12 -5.52 7.37
C GLU A 592 7.14 -4.35 7.28
N ARG A 593 6.28 -4.35 6.25
CA ARG A 593 5.20 -3.35 6.11
C ARG A 593 4.18 -3.44 7.24
N ASN A 594 3.95 -4.64 7.77
CA ASN A 594 3.08 -4.84 8.92
C ASN A 594 3.69 -4.21 10.19
N TRP A 595 5.02 -4.27 10.37
CA TRP A 595 5.69 -3.58 11.49
C TRP A 595 5.53 -2.07 11.45
N SER A 596 5.53 -1.45 10.26
CA SER A 596 5.20 -0.03 10.13
C SER A 596 3.79 0.30 10.66
N THR A 597 2.83 -0.63 10.52
CA THR A 597 1.48 -0.47 11.08
C THR A 597 1.48 -0.63 12.60
N PHE A 598 2.27 -1.56 13.13
CA PHE A 598 2.50 -1.69 14.58
C PHE A 598 3.06 -0.40 15.17
N GLU A 599 4.12 0.16 14.58
CA GLU A 599 4.74 1.40 15.06
C GLU A 599 3.78 2.61 14.97
N PHE A 600 2.99 2.68 13.90
CA PHE A 600 1.97 3.71 13.72
C PHE A 600 0.87 3.67 14.79
N ILE A 601 0.39 2.47 15.16
CA ILE A 601 -0.62 2.33 16.23
C ILE A 601 0.02 2.54 17.60
N HIS A 602 1.22 1.99 17.79
CA HIS A 602 1.97 2.00 19.04
C HIS A 602 2.96 3.19 19.09
N THR A 603 2.41 4.40 19.16
CA THR A 603 3.21 5.63 19.29
C THR A 603 3.62 5.91 20.74
N LYS A 604 4.57 6.83 20.96
CA LYS A 604 4.89 7.36 22.30
C LYS A 604 3.65 7.86 23.06
N LYS A 605 2.66 8.43 22.35
CA LYS A 605 1.38 8.90 22.93
C LYS A 605 0.38 7.76 23.20
N ARG A 606 0.48 6.61 22.50
CA ARG A 606 -0.42 5.44 22.61
C ARG A 606 0.32 4.18 23.06
N ASN A 607 1.20 4.29 24.05
CA ASN A 607 2.11 3.22 24.49
C ASN A 607 1.57 2.33 25.64
N ARG A 608 0.32 2.52 26.07
CA ARG A 608 -0.34 1.75 27.15
C ARG A 608 -1.49 0.88 26.64
N LEU A 609 -1.47 0.53 25.35
CA LEU A 609 -2.45 -0.39 24.79
C LEU A 609 -2.16 -1.81 25.29
N GLU A 610 -3.21 -2.48 25.79
CA GLU A 610 -3.18 -3.91 26.05
C GLU A 610 -2.81 -4.68 24.78
N HIS A 611 -1.93 -5.68 24.89
CA HIS A 611 -1.38 -6.42 23.74
C HIS A 611 -2.48 -6.98 22.81
N LYS A 612 -3.57 -7.50 23.39
CA LYS A 612 -4.72 -7.98 22.62
C LYS A 612 -5.37 -6.87 21.77
N ARG A 613 -5.56 -5.68 22.35
CA ARG A 613 -6.15 -4.54 21.65
C ARG A 613 -5.23 -4.01 20.54
N LEU A 614 -3.92 -3.98 20.80
CA LEU A 614 -2.93 -3.60 19.79
C LEU A 614 -3.01 -4.55 18.58
N ASN A 615 -3.02 -5.86 18.84
CA ASN A 615 -3.16 -6.87 17.78
C ASN A 615 -4.46 -6.73 17.00
N ASP A 616 -5.60 -6.52 17.68
CA ASP A 616 -6.89 -6.35 17.01
C ASP A 616 -6.89 -5.10 16.11
N LEU A 617 -6.29 -3.99 16.57
CA LEU A 617 -6.16 -2.77 15.77
C LEU A 617 -5.28 -2.96 14.55
N VAL A 618 -4.11 -3.62 14.72
CA VAL A 618 -3.21 -3.94 13.60
C VAL A 618 -3.91 -4.86 12.61
N PHE A 619 -4.57 -5.91 13.10
CA PHE A 619 -5.30 -6.86 12.27
C PHE A 619 -6.36 -6.17 11.41
N ILE A 620 -7.16 -5.29 12.01
CA ILE A 620 -8.19 -4.54 11.28
C ILE A 620 -7.56 -3.57 10.28
N GLN A 621 -6.59 -2.76 10.71
CA GLN A 621 -6.02 -1.71 9.88
C GLN A 621 -5.26 -2.30 8.69
N TYR A 622 -4.39 -3.28 8.93
CA TYR A 622 -3.54 -3.88 7.90
C TYR A 622 -4.36 -4.63 6.86
N ASN A 623 -5.23 -5.55 7.28
CA ASN A 623 -6.03 -6.35 6.34
C ASN A 623 -7.01 -5.50 5.52
N ARG A 624 -7.62 -4.46 6.11
CA ARG A 624 -8.51 -3.56 5.36
C ARG A 624 -7.76 -2.69 4.38
N LYS A 625 -6.60 -2.12 4.77
CA LYS A 625 -5.75 -1.34 3.86
C LYS A 625 -5.32 -2.19 2.65
N ILE A 626 -4.87 -3.41 2.90
CA ILE A 626 -4.49 -4.33 1.83
C ILE A 626 -5.69 -4.64 0.93
N ALA A 627 -6.85 -5.01 1.49
CA ALA A 627 -8.04 -5.28 0.70
C ALA A 627 -8.43 -4.11 -0.20
N THR A 628 -8.41 -2.87 0.33
CA THR A 628 -8.68 -1.66 -0.46
C THR A 628 -7.64 -1.45 -1.56
N ARG A 629 -6.35 -1.66 -1.29
CA ARG A 629 -5.29 -1.54 -2.28
C ARG A 629 -5.45 -2.54 -3.44
N PHE A 630 -5.76 -3.80 -3.12
CA PHE A 630 -6.03 -4.82 -4.14
C PHE A 630 -7.33 -4.57 -4.90
N GLN A 631 -8.31 -3.89 -4.29
CA GLN A 631 -9.53 -3.48 -4.97
C GLN A 631 -9.28 -2.33 -5.95
N LYS A 632 -8.63 -1.24 -5.51
CA LYS A 632 -8.23 -0.12 -6.39
C LYS A 632 -7.44 -0.63 -7.60
N ARG A 633 -6.52 -1.57 -7.40
CA ARG A 633 -5.80 -2.24 -8.49
C ARG A 633 -6.72 -2.88 -9.52
N ARG A 634 -7.72 -3.65 -9.07
CA ARG A 634 -8.68 -4.31 -9.98
C ARG A 634 -9.50 -3.30 -10.76
N GLU A 635 -9.81 -2.16 -10.16
CA GLU A 635 -10.59 -1.08 -10.75
C GLU A 635 -9.75 -0.24 -11.75
N GLU A 636 -8.50 0.08 -11.42
CA GLU A 636 -7.60 0.93 -12.22
C GLU A 636 -6.79 0.17 -13.29
N GLY A 637 -6.65 -1.16 -13.16
CA GLY A 637 -5.97 -2.01 -14.13
C GLY A 637 -4.54 -1.57 -14.42
N LYS A 638 -4.21 -1.32 -15.70
CA LYS A 638 -2.87 -0.88 -16.14
C LYS A 638 -2.50 0.54 -15.70
N ASN A 639 -3.48 1.34 -15.23
CA ASN A 639 -3.25 2.71 -14.76
C ASN A 639 -2.93 2.76 -13.27
N PHE A 640 -3.08 1.64 -12.55
CA PHE A 640 -2.62 1.53 -11.17
C PHE A 640 -1.10 1.66 -11.16
N ASN A 641 -0.59 2.69 -10.50
CA ASN A 641 0.85 2.89 -10.38
C ASN A 641 1.35 2.22 -9.09
N PRO A 642 2.13 1.12 -9.16
CA PRO A 642 2.73 0.45 -8.00
C PRO A 642 3.54 1.38 -7.10
N LEU A 643 4.05 2.46 -7.70
CA LEU A 643 4.98 3.41 -7.12
C LEU A 643 4.29 4.62 -6.51
N ILE A 644 2.95 4.71 -6.56
CA ILE A 644 2.22 5.70 -5.77
C ILE A 644 2.37 5.30 -4.30
N PHE A 645 3.35 5.93 -3.66
CA PHE A 645 3.66 5.89 -2.24
C PHE A 645 2.61 6.66 -1.41
N GLU A 646 1.47 7.11 -1.96
CA GLU A 646 0.44 7.84 -1.20
C GLU A 646 -0.14 7.01 -0.04
N ASP A 647 -0.13 5.67 -0.12
CA ASP A 647 -0.50 4.80 1.01
C ASP A 647 0.66 4.58 2.02
N PHE A 648 1.88 4.99 1.65
CA PHE A 648 3.12 4.80 2.39
C PHE A 648 3.91 6.12 2.48
N GLN A 649 3.29 7.15 3.05
CA GLN A 649 4.00 8.31 3.57
C GLN A 649 3.87 8.40 5.09
N TRP A 650 4.99 8.09 5.73
CA TRP A 650 5.33 8.51 7.08
C TRP A 650 5.38 10.05 7.10
N ASN A 651 4.34 10.71 7.62
CA ASN A 651 4.35 12.08 8.14
C ASN A 651 5.00 13.17 7.26
N ASN A 652 5.01 13.03 5.94
CA ASN A 652 5.63 13.98 5.04
C ASN A 652 4.57 14.51 4.06
N GLU A 653 3.71 15.40 4.56
CA GLU A 653 2.89 16.31 3.74
C GLU A 653 3.83 17.27 2.99
N TRP A 654 4.48 16.80 1.93
CA TRP A 654 5.18 17.68 1.00
C TRP A 654 4.46 17.69 -0.34
N VAL A 655 4.27 18.90 -0.84
CA VAL A 655 3.62 19.25 -2.11
C VAL A 655 4.21 18.44 -3.26
N SER A 656 3.46 17.46 -3.77
CA SER A 656 3.74 16.82 -5.07
C SER A 656 3.03 17.60 -6.17
N ASN A 657 3.39 17.41 -7.45
CA ASN A 657 2.65 18.01 -8.58
C ASN A 657 1.41 17.16 -8.95
N GLU A 658 0.78 16.51 -7.97
CA GLU A 658 -0.40 15.68 -8.17
C GLU A 658 -1.68 16.51 -7.97
N VAL A 659 -2.78 15.97 -8.49
CA VAL A 659 -4.12 16.56 -8.37
C VAL A 659 -4.62 16.34 -6.94
N VAL A 660 -5.17 17.39 -6.32
CA VAL A 660 -5.56 17.42 -4.90
C VAL A 660 -6.70 16.44 -4.60
N HIS A 661 -7.65 16.26 -5.55
CA HIS A 661 -8.74 15.30 -5.45
C HIS A 661 -9.11 14.70 -6.83
N PRO A 662 -9.49 13.41 -6.90
CA PRO A 662 -10.05 12.83 -8.12
C PRO A 662 -11.34 13.56 -8.53
N GLY A 663 -11.30 14.27 -9.65
CA GLY A 663 -12.46 15.02 -10.19
C GLY A 663 -12.38 16.55 -10.07
N ASP A 664 -11.34 17.09 -9.42
CA ASP A 664 -11.00 18.52 -9.45
C ASP A 664 -9.72 18.74 -10.27
N ASP A 665 -9.61 19.83 -11.04
CA ASP A 665 -8.38 20.19 -11.79
C ASP A 665 -7.34 20.95 -10.93
N LEU A 666 -7.52 20.94 -9.60
CA LEU A 666 -6.69 21.69 -8.65
C LEU A 666 -5.39 20.92 -8.36
N LEU A 667 -4.24 21.53 -8.63
CA LEU A 667 -2.92 20.97 -8.32
C LEU A 667 -2.46 21.42 -6.93
N TRP A 668 -1.72 20.57 -6.22
CA TRP A 668 -1.11 20.91 -4.93
C TRP A 668 -0.18 22.13 -5.00
N SER A 669 0.45 22.38 -6.15
CA SER A 669 1.24 23.59 -6.41
C SER A 669 0.40 24.88 -6.40
N GLN A 670 -0.85 24.80 -6.85
CA GLN A 670 -1.79 25.94 -6.86
C GLN A 670 -2.36 26.19 -5.46
N VAL A 671 -2.51 25.13 -4.66
CA VAL A 671 -2.91 25.24 -3.24
C VAL A 671 -1.80 25.88 -2.40
N ASP A 672 -0.55 25.49 -2.61
CA ASP A 672 0.61 26.09 -1.92
C ASP A 672 0.77 27.58 -2.24
N GLU A 673 0.60 27.96 -3.51
CA GLU A 673 0.63 29.36 -3.97
C GLU A 673 -0.53 30.18 -3.39
N ALA A 674 -1.75 29.62 -3.37
CA ALA A 674 -2.93 30.28 -2.83
C ALA A 674 -2.92 30.42 -1.30
N LEU A 675 -2.36 29.45 -0.57
CA LEU A 675 -2.21 29.49 0.89
C LEU A 675 -1.02 30.35 1.33
N GLY A 676 -0.13 30.72 0.42
CA GLY A 676 1.13 31.39 0.75
C GLY A 676 1.97 30.57 1.74
N ALA A 677 1.86 29.24 1.75
CA ALA A 677 2.55 28.40 2.73
C ALA A 677 4.07 28.44 2.51
N SER A 678 4.51 28.43 1.24
CA SER A 678 5.91 28.69 0.86
C SER A 678 6.36 30.15 1.04
N SER A 679 5.47 31.14 0.91
CA SER A 679 5.81 32.57 1.04
C SER A 679 5.82 33.08 2.50
N SER A 680 5.02 32.47 3.39
CA SER A 680 4.99 32.80 4.83
C SER A 680 6.20 32.27 5.62
N LEU A 681 7.01 31.40 5.01
CA LEU A 681 8.32 30.95 5.52
C LEU A 681 9.49 31.88 5.13
N GLN A 682 9.26 32.86 4.23
CA GLN A 682 10.23 33.94 3.99
C GLN A 682 10.11 34.98 5.11
N GLY A 683 10.95 34.80 6.14
CA GLY A 683 11.43 35.86 7.04
C GLY A 683 10.41 36.84 7.61
N ARG A 684 9.79 36.49 8.75
CA ARG A 684 9.35 37.52 9.70
C ARG A 684 10.60 38.16 10.32
N ASN A 685 11.04 39.28 9.77
CA ASN A 685 11.94 40.22 10.45
C ASN A 685 11.21 40.79 11.67
N LEU A 686 11.29 40.11 12.81
CA LEU A 686 10.93 40.69 14.10
C LEU A 686 12.18 41.37 14.68
N PRO A 687 12.13 42.69 14.98
CA PRO A 687 13.24 43.34 15.67
C PRO A 687 13.40 42.74 17.07
N ARG A 688 14.58 42.18 17.35
CA ARG A 688 14.98 41.75 18.69
C ARG A 688 15.13 43.01 19.56
N THR A 689 14.14 43.29 20.40
CA THR A 689 14.33 44.14 21.57
C THR A 689 15.10 43.35 22.62
N SER A 690 16.19 43.94 23.10
CA SER A 690 17.03 43.44 24.17
C SER A 690 16.27 43.47 25.49
N SER A 691 16.15 42.32 26.15
CA SER A 691 15.75 42.25 27.56
C SER A 691 16.37 41.02 28.22
N SER A 692 17.08 41.31 29.30
CA SER A 692 18.00 40.54 30.13
C SER A 692 17.50 39.23 30.77
N ARG A 693 18.48 38.33 30.98
CA ARG A 693 18.72 37.41 32.12
C ARG A 693 17.59 36.43 32.53
N GLY A 694 17.83 35.15 32.28
CA GLY A 694 17.23 34.00 32.98
C GLY A 694 17.98 32.71 32.65
N GLU A 695 18.42 31.99 33.68
CA GLU A 695 19.48 30.97 33.72
C GLU A 695 19.34 29.74 32.80
N SER A 696 20.51 29.26 32.33
CA SER A 696 20.67 27.95 31.69
C SER A 696 20.56 26.82 32.72
N VAL A 697 19.80 25.77 32.41
CA VAL A 697 19.89 24.49 33.14
C VAL A 697 20.33 23.39 32.18
N TYR A 698 21.63 23.12 32.18
CA TYR A 698 22.24 21.94 31.58
C TYR A 698 22.01 20.73 32.51
N TYR A 699 21.53 19.60 31.98
CA TYR A 699 21.70 18.30 32.63
C TYR A 699 22.59 17.38 31.80
N ARG A 700 23.79 17.17 32.34
CA ARG A 700 24.90 16.34 31.87
C ARG A 700 24.61 14.87 32.21
N ARG A 701 24.66 13.96 31.22
CA ARG A 701 24.47 12.51 31.41
C ARG A 701 25.76 11.90 31.98
N ARG A 702 25.71 11.38 33.22
CA ARG A 702 26.83 10.77 33.94
C ARG A 702 26.92 9.28 33.58
N GLY A 703 28.10 8.83 33.13
CA GLY A 703 28.41 7.42 32.93
C GLY A 703 28.67 6.69 34.24
N SER A 704 28.34 5.40 34.28
CA SER A 704 28.79 4.48 35.33
C SER A 704 29.06 3.11 34.70
N ASN A 705 30.33 2.70 34.77
CA ASN A 705 30.79 1.34 34.54
C ASN A 705 30.25 0.41 35.64
N SER A 706 29.76 -0.76 35.25
CA SER A 706 29.74 -1.95 36.10
C SER A 706 29.68 -3.20 35.22
N SER A 707 30.78 -3.93 35.23
CA SER A 707 30.98 -5.26 34.66
C SER A 707 30.12 -6.31 35.35
N ASN A 708 29.31 -7.06 34.60
CA ASN A 708 29.18 -8.50 34.82
C ASN A 708 28.60 -9.22 33.58
N SER A 709 29.27 -10.33 33.27
CA SER A 709 29.12 -11.19 32.10
C SER A 709 27.81 -12.00 32.14
N SER A 710 27.04 -11.95 31.05
CA SER A 710 26.06 -12.99 30.67
C SER A 710 25.78 -12.88 29.17
N LEU A 711 25.95 -14.01 28.49
CA LEU A 711 25.95 -14.24 27.05
C LEU A 711 24.76 -13.58 26.33
N ARG A 712 25.06 -12.68 25.39
CA ARG A 712 24.09 -11.99 24.53
C ARG A 712 23.98 -12.71 23.19
N LEU A 713 22.73 -12.95 22.79
CA LEU A 713 22.37 -13.38 21.45
C LEU A 713 22.64 -12.24 20.47
N ILE A 714 23.20 -12.64 19.35
CA ILE A 714 23.72 -11.84 18.26
C ILE A 714 22.53 -11.14 17.57
N ASP A 715 22.32 -9.86 17.86
CA ASP A 715 22.27 -8.91 16.76
C ASP A 715 23.73 -8.77 16.33
N GLU A 716 24.04 -8.97 15.05
CA GLU A 716 25.30 -8.44 14.54
C GLU A 716 25.19 -6.94 14.74
N ASP A 717 25.80 -6.48 15.83
CA ASP A 717 25.98 -5.10 16.16
C ASP A 717 26.39 -4.38 14.87
N MET A 718 25.55 -3.44 14.44
CA MET A 718 26.03 -2.21 13.83
C MET A 718 26.92 -1.49 14.86
N ASN A 719 28.04 -2.10 15.24
CA ASN A 719 29.30 -1.44 15.38
C ASN A 719 29.87 -1.32 13.96
N ASP A 720 29.13 -0.61 13.09
CA ASP A 720 29.84 0.42 12.38
C ASP A 720 30.46 1.24 13.52
N GLU A 721 31.78 1.16 13.66
CA GLU A 721 32.50 2.30 14.17
C GLU A 721 31.86 3.49 13.44
N GLU A 722 31.08 4.30 14.16
CA GLU A 722 30.93 5.68 13.79
C GLU A 722 32.38 6.12 13.69
N GLU A 723 32.94 6.10 12.48
CA GLU A 723 33.96 7.06 12.10
C GLU A 723 33.25 8.38 12.39
N SER A 724 33.39 8.80 13.65
CA SER A 724 33.14 10.13 14.13
C SER A 724 34.01 10.97 13.22
N PHE A 725 33.39 11.44 12.15
CA PHE A 725 34.01 12.42 11.30
C PHE A 725 34.34 13.58 12.23
N PRO A 726 35.57 14.09 12.24
CA PRO A 726 35.93 15.22 13.07
C PRO A 726 34.85 16.29 12.91
N ASN A 727 34.09 16.52 13.98
CA ASN A 727 32.95 17.43 14.00
C ASN A 727 33.48 18.84 14.31
N ASP A 728 34.25 19.41 13.40
CA ASP A 728 34.77 20.78 13.53
C ASP A 728 33.72 21.85 13.17
N ASP A 729 32.57 21.43 12.63
CA ASP A 729 31.46 22.28 12.22
C ASP A 729 30.30 22.35 13.23
N GLU A 730 30.39 21.65 14.37
CA GLU A 730 29.30 21.57 15.38
C GLU A 730 28.99 22.90 16.08
N ASP A 731 29.98 23.79 16.21
CA ASP A 731 29.84 25.10 16.87
C ASP A 731 29.72 26.27 15.88
N VAL A 732 29.69 26.00 14.56
CA VAL A 732 29.72 27.05 13.53
C VAL A 732 28.30 27.48 13.16
N GLU A 733 27.78 28.49 13.85
CA GLU A 733 26.58 29.20 13.40
C GLU A 733 26.88 30.02 12.14
N ASP A 734 26.42 29.52 11.00
CA ASP A 734 26.45 30.23 9.73
C ASP A 734 25.49 31.42 9.80
N ASP A 735 26.02 32.64 9.95
CA ASP A 735 25.25 33.89 9.95
C ASP A 735 25.73 34.75 8.78
N TYR A 736 24.79 35.19 7.92
CA TYR A 736 25.14 36.16 6.88
C TYR A 736 25.13 37.50 7.60
N GLY A 737 26.31 38.11 7.73
CA GLY A 737 26.40 39.50 8.19
C GLY A 737 25.35 40.34 7.46
N GLN A 738 24.65 41.17 8.23
CA GLN A 738 23.67 42.13 7.72
C GLN A 738 24.23 42.87 6.49
N THR A 739 23.31 43.17 5.57
CA THR A 739 23.51 43.95 4.34
C THR A 739 24.55 45.06 4.47
N PRO A 740 25.37 45.32 3.43
CA PRO A 740 26.35 46.41 3.46
C PRO A 740 25.64 47.74 3.70
N PRO A 741 26.30 48.74 4.33
CA PRO A 741 25.67 50.02 4.61
C PRO A 741 25.30 50.66 3.28
N THR A 742 23.99 50.79 3.03
CA THR A 742 23.45 51.60 1.95
C THR A 742 23.91 53.04 2.17
N SER A 743 24.60 53.56 1.17
CA SER A 743 24.86 54.98 0.97
C SER A 743 23.62 55.81 1.31
N THR A 744 23.79 56.78 2.19
CA THR A 744 22.81 57.84 2.44
C THR A 744 22.52 58.55 1.12
N HIS A 745 21.28 58.40 0.64
CA HIS A 745 20.72 59.31 -0.35
C HIS A 745 20.34 60.59 0.38
N ASP A 746 20.87 61.70 -0.12
CA ASP A 746 20.47 63.06 0.21
C ASP A 746 18.99 63.25 -0.18
N ASP A 747 18.18 63.63 0.79
CA ASP A 747 16.88 64.26 0.55
C ASP A 747 17.12 65.77 0.36
N GLU A 748 17.02 66.23 -0.89
CA GLU A 748 16.76 67.63 -1.21
C GLU A 748 15.32 67.96 -0.81
N ASP A 749 15.12 68.82 0.19
CA ASP A 749 13.96 69.71 0.20
C ASP A 749 14.27 71.06 0.87
N GLN A 750 13.59 72.07 0.33
CA GLN A 750 13.92 73.48 0.28
C GLN A 750 13.66 74.24 1.59
N GLY A 751 14.42 75.31 1.86
CA GLY A 751 13.93 76.32 2.82
C GLY A 751 14.95 77.29 3.44
N ASN A 752 15.32 78.31 2.68
CA ASN A 752 15.39 79.72 3.10
C ASN A 752 16.46 80.24 4.11
N GLU A 753 17.29 81.15 3.59
CA GLU A 753 17.83 82.40 4.19
C GLU A 753 18.52 82.42 5.55
N GLY A 754 19.82 82.80 5.58
CA GLY A 754 20.43 83.34 6.80
C GLY A 754 21.96 83.45 6.89
N ARG A 755 22.58 84.32 6.07
CA ARG A 755 23.71 85.24 6.38
C ARG A 755 24.76 84.91 7.49
N ARG A 756 26.04 85.14 7.10
CA ARG A 756 27.25 85.53 7.87
C ARG A 756 27.94 84.43 8.67
N ASP A 757 29.25 84.41 8.88
CA ASP A 757 30.47 85.06 8.38
C ASP A 757 31.61 84.26 9.06
N ASP A 758 32.82 84.34 8.49
CA ASP A 758 34.12 84.15 9.17
C ASP A 758 34.54 82.74 9.61
N LEU A 759 35.80 82.31 9.60
CA LEU A 759 37.07 82.62 8.92
C LEU A 759 38.10 81.74 9.67
N VAL A 760 39.17 81.33 8.97
CA VAL A 760 40.53 81.05 9.53
C VAL A 760 40.68 79.69 10.25
N LEU A 761 41.40 78.74 9.62
CA LEU A 761 42.85 78.41 9.81
C LEU A 761 43.13 77.96 11.26
N ASP A 762 44.02 77.05 11.59
CA ASP A 762 44.90 76.05 10.98
C ASP A 762 45.46 75.30 12.23
N ASP A 763 46.00 74.09 12.09
CA ASP A 763 47.43 73.84 12.40
C ASP A 763 47.79 72.36 12.63
N PHE A 764 48.78 71.97 11.82
CA PHE A 764 49.84 70.95 11.94
C PHE A 764 49.55 69.44 11.91
#